data_AF-A0A8S9YRS6-F1
#
_entry.id   AF-A0A8S9YRS6-F1
#
_cell.length_a   1.000
_cell.length_b   1.000
_cell.length_c   1.000
_cell.angle_alpha   90.00
_cell.angle_beta   90.00
_cell.angle_gamma   90.00
#
_symmetry.space_group_name_H-M   'P 1'
#
loop_
_entity.id
_entity.type
_entity.pdbx_description
1 polymer ?
#
loop_
_entity_poly.entity_id
_entity_poly.type
_entity_poly.pdbx_seq_one_letter_code
_entity_poly.pdbx_strand_id
1 'polypeptide(L)'
;MGQFAHCLGKYTPARIFIISQYLKQSTVCDSAVAYSVEVIRWHILSDSHILHLVRLAGCAGGTGDKRRCCCYPGFYDSFSVYTWDKYSPICDMNLQYPWNLVKNNLNFQPNNGSIVLSGPITAQYIIIMMDKQISKTNVKVVTVGEIKAFGLKLKEGFVPMQPPIQWLPLSVEPNLLVDKVKLSAKSWTYFSGGLDLSPYPLEKFHTPDIQAAIRNIINNYGSHFAHRAPCNWKVYKWDGNDTMSMLNYNKIVLAHTGTNVTLLSGSSRMVGDVLSGAKPTAYSVILNVSRAGNFFPVGAYAKAGYSIQVNPQTDFIYNHKEFLRWSWVNSSRSLKVTDSFSSPVGGVIPLAIPDNSIIQIVFENVYRYPWFDIRNQKSIDTWERQQALYPHTPFTMVMGDRMITMLPTSSFLRMNIENIKFSVNYHDNVIKMIHNYRGTVFETEPFMGFVVDEQISMRWGHSGWSGQPMMGHKPWEEYFRDMKLIKSGRYNSIIHEIGHNLQLKMLTFVNGGEVTNELYIPLVHKYLLNISAYNFSVLSETWQVYIGNLVRQWESKIYIGVNLDYYVILGHHFGPGLVGNIPSRKMTDGVILKEESEKIHYWIKWASLESGYDLVPFHRLWHFPIERRTIDATQHLPCFVPEDELTLRVPNLINDILTQSGKNCYRQNTNMVKFNGNIFRGINSVDKQFIFFQPVPRQK
;
A
#
# COMPACT_ATOMS: atom_id res chain seq x y z
N MET A 1 -26.82 22.75 -60.89
CA MET A 1 -25.65 22.45 -61.74
C MET A 1 -24.41 22.67 -60.88
N GLY A 2 -23.62 21.62 -60.67
CA GLY A 2 -22.51 21.62 -59.71
C GLY A 2 -21.18 22.08 -60.31
N GLN A 3 -20.23 22.41 -59.43
CA GLN A 3 -18.92 21.74 -59.33
C GLN A 3 -18.12 22.23 -58.10
N PHE A 4 -17.23 21.35 -57.67
CA PHE A 4 -16.44 21.29 -56.43
C PHE A 4 -15.44 22.43 -56.23
N ALA A 5 -15.18 22.78 -54.94
CA ALA A 5 -13.92 22.54 -54.22
C ALA A 5 -13.61 23.64 -53.18
N HIS A 6 -13.72 23.32 -51.88
CA HIS A 6 -12.74 23.75 -50.87
C HIS A 6 -12.94 22.95 -49.58
N CYS A 7 -12.01 22.04 -49.30
CA CYS A 7 -11.86 21.43 -47.97
C CYS A 7 -11.09 22.42 -47.07
N LEU A 8 -11.77 22.99 -46.08
CA LEU A 8 -11.16 23.60 -44.89
C LEU A 8 -11.66 22.81 -43.68
N GLY A 9 -10.88 21.78 -43.30
CA GLY A 9 -11.10 21.00 -42.08
C GLY A 9 -10.14 21.44 -40.99
N LYS A 10 -10.68 22.05 -39.93
CA LYS A 10 -9.99 22.54 -38.73
C LYS A 10 -9.18 21.41 -38.05
N TYR A 11 -7.86 21.57 -37.96
CA TYR A 11 -7.00 20.73 -37.11
C TYR A 11 -7.20 21.11 -35.64
N THR A 12 -7.53 20.13 -34.80
CA THR A 12 -7.56 20.26 -33.33
C THR A 12 -6.21 19.81 -32.76
N PRO A 13 -5.59 20.54 -31.82
CA PRO A 13 -4.29 20.17 -31.26
C PRO A 13 -4.41 18.90 -30.38
N ALA A 14 -3.48 17.96 -30.56
CA ALA A 14 -3.41 16.74 -29.77
C ALA A 14 -2.71 17.01 -28.42
N ARG A 15 -3.33 16.59 -27.31
CA ARG A 15 -2.67 16.53 -25.99
C ARG A 15 -1.97 15.19 -25.81
N ILE A 16 -0.69 15.22 -25.45
CA ILE A 16 0.23 14.08 -25.37
C ILE A 16 0.35 13.63 -23.90
N PHE A 17 0.47 12.32 -23.66
CA PHE A 17 0.67 11.71 -22.34
C PHE A 17 2.12 11.26 -22.18
N ILE A 18 2.68 11.52 -21.02
CA ILE A 18 4.09 11.31 -20.72
C ILE A 18 4.28 10.16 -19.69
N ILE A 19 5.15 9.20 -20.00
CA ILE A 19 5.62 8.05 -19.20
C ILE A 19 6.92 8.41 -18.44
N SER A 20 7.51 7.57 -17.57
CA SER A 20 8.91 7.66 -17.05
C SER A 20 9.47 6.24 -16.95
N GLN A 21 10.71 5.98 -17.36
CA GLN A 21 11.40 4.72 -17.05
C GLN A 21 12.50 5.01 -16.02
N TYR A 22 12.40 4.41 -14.83
CA TYR A 22 13.49 4.38 -13.86
C TYR A 22 14.47 3.25 -14.24
N LEU A 23 15.52 3.56 -15.00
CA LEU A 23 16.74 2.75 -14.97
C LEU A 23 17.53 3.16 -13.73
N LYS A 24 17.41 2.38 -12.64
CA LYS A 24 17.98 2.69 -11.32
C LYS A 24 19.46 2.27 -11.25
N GLN A 25 20.40 3.23 -11.38
CA GLN A 25 21.64 3.23 -10.58
C GLN A 25 21.51 4.27 -9.43
N SER A 26 22.46 4.35 -8.51
CA SER A 26 22.34 5.05 -7.21
C SER A 26 22.37 6.58 -7.29
N THR A 27 21.59 7.41 -6.55
CA THR A 27 21.73 7.81 -5.11
C THR A 27 20.61 8.81 -4.60
N VAL A 28 20.26 8.72 -3.29
CA VAL A 28 19.81 9.69 -2.20
C VAL A 28 18.77 10.88 -2.36
N CYS A 29 17.85 11.02 -1.34
CA CYS A 29 16.96 12.10 -0.73
C CYS A 29 16.47 13.35 -1.51
N ASP A 30 15.25 13.94 -1.42
CA ASP A 30 13.85 13.72 -0.94
C ASP A 30 12.83 14.21 -2.02
N SER A 31 11.53 13.90 -1.87
CA SER A 31 10.38 14.23 -2.75
C SER A 31 10.31 13.51 -4.12
N ALA A 32 9.14 12.97 -4.45
CA ALA A 32 8.85 12.25 -5.69
C ALA A 32 8.50 13.23 -6.82
N VAL A 33 9.28 13.21 -7.89
CA VAL A 33 8.97 13.87 -9.16
C VAL A 33 9.15 12.83 -10.26
N ALA A 34 8.11 12.65 -11.07
CA ALA A 34 8.17 11.81 -12.26
C ALA A 34 9.01 12.52 -13.34
N TYR A 35 10.04 11.85 -13.85
CA TYR A 35 10.62 12.23 -15.15
C TYR A 35 9.66 11.80 -16.26
N SER A 36 9.83 12.35 -17.46
CA SER A 36 8.80 12.31 -18.47
C SER A 36 9.35 11.65 -19.76
N VAL A 37 9.45 10.31 -19.79
CA VAL A 37 9.56 9.48 -20.99
C VAL A 37 8.30 9.59 -21.84
N GLU A 38 8.28 10.24 -22.99
CA GLU A 38 7.07 10.22 -23.85
C GLU A 38 7.05 8.96 -24.72
N VAL A 39 5.98 8.17 -24.63
CA VAL A 39 5.71 7.11 -25.62
C VAL A 39 4.63 7.59 -26.57
N ILE A 40 4.99 7.80 -27.82
CA ILE A 40 4.07 8.17 -28.89
C ILE A 40 3.86 6.94 -29.74
N ARG A 41 2.65 6.40 -29.76
CA ARG A 41 2.32 5.35 -30.73
C ARG A 41 2.13 5.99 -32.08
N TRP A 42 2.83 5.45 -33.07
CA TRP A 42 2.83 5.94 -34.43
C TRP A 42 2.60 4.76 -35.37
N HIS A 43 2.07 5.02 -36.57
CA HIS A 43 1.86 3.98 -37.57
C HIS A 43 2.45 4.45 -38.90
N ILE A 44 3.45 3.67 -39.36
CA ILE A 44 3.99 3.57 -40.72
C ILE A 44 4.40 4.91 -41.36
N LEU A 45 5.71 5.11 -41.50
CA LEU A 45 6.27 6.01 -42.51
C LEU A 45 6.63 5.16 -43.74
N SER A 46 5.93 5.38 -44.86
CA SER A 46 6.54 5.16 -46.17
C SER A 46 7.30 6.43 -46.56
N ASP A 47 8.49 6.24 -47.11
CA ASP A 47 9.40 7.16 -47.79
C ASP A 47 9.16 8.65 -47.54
N SER A 48 9.97 9.22 -46.63
CA SER A 48 10.23 10.66 -46.43
C SER A 48 9.25 11.49 -45.59
N HIS A 49 9.16 11.23 -44.28
CA HIS A 49 8.65 12.25 -43.34
C HIS A 49 9.57 12.48 -42.14
N ILE A 50 9.65 13.76 -41.77
CA ILE A 50 10.48 14.34 -40.72
C ILE A 50 9.66 14.42 -39.42
N LEU A 51 10.16 13.85 -38.33
CA LEU A 51 9.62 14.11 -36.99
C LEU A 51 10.15 15.47 -36.51
N HIS A 52 9.28 16.41 -36.13
CA HIS A 52 9.70 17.67 -35.52
C HIS A 52 9.35 17.68 -34.02
N LEU A 53 10.37 17.63 -33.16
CA LEU A 53 10.25 17.92 -31.73
C LEU A 53 10.46 19.43 -31.52
N VAL A 54 9.44 20.17 -31.08
CA VAL A 54 9.51 21.63 -30.85
C VAL A 54 9.07 21.96 -29.43
N ARG A 55 9.77 22.90 -28.78
CA ARG A 55 9.42 23.41 -27.44
C ARG A 55 8.50 24.63 -27.53
N LEU A 56 7.49 24.75 -26.66
CA LEU A 56 6.86 26.04 -26.33
C LEU A 56 7.55 26.63 -25.09
N ALA A 57 8.12 27.83 -25.24
CA ALA A 57 8.58 28.63 -24.10
C ALA A 57 7.36 29.33 -23.46
N GLY A 58 6.94 28.89 -22.29
CA GLY A 58 5.91 29.56 -21.49
C GLY A 58 6.55 30.50 -20.46
N CYS A 59 6.73 31.77 -20.82
CA CYS A 59 6.85 32.87 -19.87
C CYS A 59 5.90 33.99 -20.32
N ALA A 60 4.78 34.17 -19.63
CA ALA A 60 3.95 35.36 -19.68
C ALA A 60 3.08 35.35 -18.40
N GLY A 61 2.94 36.40 -17.59
CA GLY A 61 3.43 37.76 -17.55
C GLY A 61 2.81 38.39 -16.29
N GLY A 62 3.43 39.42 -15.71
CA GLY A 62 2.90 40.09 -14.51
C GLY A 62 3.83 41.17 -13.97
N THR A 63 3.70 42.35 -14.57
CA THR A 63 4.04 43.71 -14.08
C THR A 63 4.82 43.84 -12.76
N GLY A 64 6.04 44.38 -12.88
CA GLY A 64 6.62 45.30 -11.90
C GLY A 64 7.14 44.71 -10.59
N ASP A 65 8.27 44.02 -10.61
CA ASP A 65 9.37 44.26 -9.65
C ASP A 65 10.63 43.51 -10.13
N LYS A 66 11.81 44.12 -9.97
CA LYS A 66 13.11 43.52 -10.36
C LYS A 66 13.46 42.37 -9.40
N ARG A 67 13.00 41.14 -9.69
CA ARG A 67 13.55 39.91 -9.09
C ARG A 67 13.88 38.88 -10.16
N ARG A 68 15.07 38.29 -10.01
CA ARG A 68 15.71 37.33 -10.92
C ARG A 68 14.74 36.26 -11.42
N CYS A 69 14.61 36.15 -12.75
CA CYS A 69 14.07 34.96 -13.39
C CYS A 69 14.89 33.74 -12.96
N CYS A 70 14.30 32.83 -12.20
CA CYS A 70 14.85 31.49 -12.01
C CYS A 70 14.63 30.70 -13.31
N CYS A 71 15.62 30.69 -14.20
CA CYS A 71 15.70 29.67 -15.24
C CYS A 71 15.91 28.30 -14.59
N TYR A 72 15.03 27.33 -14.88
CA TYR A 72 15.12 25.98 -14.35
C TYR A 72 16.37 25.24 -14.89
N PRO A 73 17.02 24.33 -14.12
CA PRO A 73 18.24 23.63 -14.56
C PRO A 73 18.03 22.53 -15.61
N GLY A 74 16.79 22.10 -15.90
CA GLY A 74 16.48 20.96 -16.78
C GLY A 74 16.67 21.21 -18.29
N PHE A 75 17.52 22.17 -18.66
CA PHE A 75 17.73 22.62 -20.04
C PHE A 75 18.92 21.97 -20.76
N TYR A 76 19.73 21.16 -20.06
CA TYR A 76 21.01 20.65 -20.58
C TYR A 76 21.16 19.13 -20.57
N ASP A 77 20.12 18.39 -20.18
CA ASP A 77 20.19 16.94 -20.13
C ASP A 77 19.86 16.33 -21.49
N SER A 78 20.73 15.41 -21.91
CA SER A 78 20.56 14.70 -23.17
C SER A 78 19.49 13.61 -23.04
N PHE A 79 18.87 13.26 -24.15
CA PHE A 79 17.88 12.20 -24.24
C PHE A 79 18.09 11.32 -25.47
N SER A 80 17.56 10.11 -25.42
CA SER A 80 17.56 9.12 -26.47
C SER A 80 16.15 8.82 -26.97
N VAL A 81 16.02 8.54 -28.26
CA VAL A 81 14.80 8.08 -28.91
C VAL A 81 14.98 6.62 -29.30
N TYR A 82 13.99 5.81 -28.95
CA TYR A 82 13.89 4.39 -29.25
C TYR A 82 12.61 4.10 -30.02
N THR A 83 12.57 2.95 -30.68
CA THR A 83 11.40 2.42 -31.35
C THR A 83 11.09 0.98 -30.95
N TRP A 84 9.82 0.63 -31.07
CA TRP A 84 9.35 -0.74 -30.95
C TRP A 84 8.31 -1.01 -32.03
N ASP A 85 8.54 -2.03 -32.87
CA ASP A 85 7.79 -2.35 -34.08
C ASP A 85 6.62 -3.33 -33.82
N LYS A 86 6.69 -4.11 -32.74
CA LYS A 86 5.64 -5.07 -32.35
C LYS A 86 4.57 -4.45 -31.47
N TYR A 87 3.36 -5.00 -31.54
CA TYR A 87 2.30 -4.61 -30.60
C TYR A 87 2.58 -5.19 -29.23
N SER A 88 2.66 -4.31 -28.24
CA SER A 88 2.68 -4.66 -26.82
C SER A 88 1.67 -3.77 -26.11
N PRO A 89 0.82 -4.29 -25.20
CA PRO A 89 0.03 -3.44 -24.32
C PRO A 89 0.92 -2.41 -23.62
N ILE A 90 0.42 -1.19 -23.43
CA ILE A 90 1.15 -0.10 -22.77
C ILE A 90 1.64 -0.50 -21.37
N CYS A 91 0.86 -1.33 -20.68
CA CYS A 91 1.20 -1.84 -19.36
C CYS A 91 2.34 -2.88 -19.38
N ASP A 92 2.63 -3.51 -20.52
CA ASP A 92 3.67 -4.54 -20.65
C ASP A 92 4.87 -4.10 -21.49
N MET A 93 4.90 -2.84 -21.95
CA MET A 93 6.01 -2.34 -22.79
C MET A 93 7.39 -2.49 -22.15
N ASN A 94 7.46 -2.46 -20.81
CA ASN A 94 8.70 -2.60 -20.05
C ASN A 94 9.37 -3.96 -20.29
N LEU A 95 8.57 -5.00 -20.53
CA LEU A 95 9.04 -6.37 -20.77
C LEU A 95 9.77 -6.49 -22.12
N GLN A 96 9.60 -5.49 -23.00
CA GLN A 96 10.18 -5.46 -24.33
C GLN A 96 11.52 -4.70 -24.38
N TYR A 97 12.08 -4.34 -23.21
CA TYR A 97 13.38 -3.69 -23.13
C TYR A 97 14.53 -4.71 -23.29
N PRO A 98 15.64 -4.38 -24.00
CA PRO A 98 15.91 -3.10 -24.64
C PRO A 98 15.14 -2.89 -25.95
N TRP A 99 14.67 -1.65 -26.15
CA TRP A 99 14.03 -1.23 -27.40
C TRP A 99 15.07 -0.84 -28.46
N ASN A 100 14.64 -0.70 -29.71
CA ASN A 100 15.53 -0.36 -30.81
C ASN A 100 15.96 1.11 -30.70
N LEU A 101 17.23 1.38 -30.40
CA LEU A 101 17.73 2.76 -30.34
C LEU A 101 17.70 3.38 -31.74
N VAL A 102 17.01 4.52 -31.89
CA VAL A 102 16.98 5.31 -33.12
C VAL A 102 18.04 6.40 -33.11
N LYS A 103 18.14 7.15 -32.00
CA LYS A 103 19.12 8.24 -31.85
C LYS A 103 19.35 8.51 -30.38
N ASN A 104 20.59 8.71 -29.94
CA ASN A 104 20.94 9.02 -28.55
C ASN A 104 21.57 10.41 -28.42
N ASN A 105 21.76 10.87 -27.18
CA ASN A 105 22.47 12.10 -26.84
C ASN A 105 21.88 13.37 -27.51
N LEU A 106 20.57 13.39 -27.70
CA LEU A 106 19.85 14.55 -28.23
C LEU A 106 19.68 15.60 -27.14
N ASN A 107 19.88 16.87 -27.49
CA ASN A 107 19.64 17.99 -26.58
C ASN A 107 18.49 18.83 -27.12
N PHE A 108 17.60 19.27 -26.23
CA PHE A 108 16.59 20.26 -26.61
C PHE A 108 17.27 21.56 -27.01
N GLN A 109 17.03 22.03 -28.23
CA GLN A 109 17.58 23.31 -28.69
C GLN A 109 16.74 24.48 -28.14
N PRO A 110 17.37 25.53 -27.58
CA PRO A 110 16.69 26.78 -27.29
C PRO A 110 16.08 27.39 -28.58
N ASN A 111 14.93 28.06 -28.48
CA ASN A 111 14.26 28.81 -29.56
C ASN A 111 13.63 27.99 -30.71
N ASN A 112 12.62 27.15 -30.43
CA ASN A 112 11.84 26.43 -31.45
C ASN A 112 12.67 25.56 -32.43
N GLY A 113 13.94 25.26 -32.14
CA GLY A 113 14.77 24.40 -32.98
C GLY A 113 14.16 23.01 -33.08
N SER A 114 13.82 22.57 -34.29
CA SER A 114 13.25 21.25 -34.51
C SER A 114 14.35 20.19 -34.54
N ILE A 115 14.22 19.15 -33.70
CA ILE A 115 15.07 17.96 -33.82
C ILE A 115 14.43 17.05 -34.85
N VAL A 116 15.14 16.83 -35.97
CA VAL A 116 14.73 15.95 -37.06
C VAL A 116 15.36 14.56 -36.87
N LEU A 117 14.52 13.54 -36.82
CA LEU A 117 14.94 12.14 -36.98
C LEU A 117 14.88 11.80 -38.46
N SER A 118 16.05 11.58 -39.08
CA SER A 118 16.19 11.30 -40.51
C SER A 118 16.21 9.79 -40.78
N GLY A 119 15.39 9.34 -41.74
CA GLY A 119 15.33 7.95 -42.23
C GLY A 119 13.91 7.35 -42.19
N PRO A 120 13.63 6.25 -42.92
CA PRO A 120 12.38 5.51 -42.76
C PRO A 120 12.36 4.88 -41.36
N ILE A 121 11.40 5.30 -40.53
CA ILE A 121 11.18 4.73 -39.20
C ILE A 121 9.85 4.00 -39.22
N THR A 122 9.91 2.66 -39.27
CA THR A 122 8.73 1.82 -39.04
C THR A 122 8.72 1.40 -37.59
N ALA A 123 7.78 1.96 -36.83
CA ALA A 123 7.61 1.63 -35.42
C ALA A 123 6.16 1.75 -35.03
N GLN A 124 5.75 0.89 -34.10
CA GLN A 124 4.48 1.03 -33.42
C GLN A 124 4.58 2.03 -32.26
N TYR A 125 5.72 2.06 -31.56
CA TYR A 125 6.00 3.01 -30.49
C TYR A 125 7.28 3.77 -30.76
N ILE A 126 7.26 5.08 -30.54
CA ILE A 126 8.43 5.94 -30.39
C ILE A 126 8.54 6.25 -28.90
N ILE A 127 9.70 6.02 -28.30
CA ILE A 127 9.94 6.12 -26.86
C ILE A 127 11.10 7.09 -26.62
N ILE A 128 10.86 8.16 -25.88
CA ILE A 128 11.87 9.19 -25.60
C ILE A 128 12.35 9.02 -24.15
N MET A 129 13.64 8.88 -23.89
CA MET A 129 14.20 8.71 -22.54
C MET A 129 15.34 9.67 -22.23
N MET A 130 15.36 10.28 -21.04
CA MET A 130 16.52 11.06 -20.59
C MET A 130 17.72 10.14 -20.34
N ASP A 131 18.90 10.55 -20.81
CA ASP A 131 20.14 9.77 -20.71
C ASP A 131 20.78 9.85 -19.31
N LYS A 132 20.42 10.87 -18.51
CA LYS A 132 20.88 11.04 -17.12
C LYS A 132 19.74 10.99 -16.11
N GLN A 133 19.95 10.27 -15.01
CA GLN A 133 19.12 10.40 -13.81
C GLN A 133 19.46 11.70 -13.09
N ILE A 134 18.51 12.63 -13.05
CA ILE A 134 18.66 13.86 -12.27
C ILE A 134 18.23 13.59 -10.83
N SER A 135 19.05 14.03 -9.87
CA SER A 135 18.66 14.09 -8.46
C SER A 135 17.69 15.25 -8.25
N LYS A 136 16.45 14.89 -7.93
CA LYS A 136 15.49 15.59 -7.06
C LYS A 136 15.60 17.12 -6.98
N THR A 137 14.73 17.78 -7.74
CA THR A 137 14.30 19.16 -7.48
C THR A 137 12.80 19.28 -7.73
N ASN A 138 12.14 20.18 -6.98
CA ASN A 138 10.73 20.53 -7.19
C ASN A 138 10.55 21.14 -8.59
N VAL A 139 9.84 20.45 -9.47
CA VAL A 139 9.57 20.93 -10.84
C VAL A 139 8.06 20.99 -11.06
N LYS A 140 7.58 22.18 -11.46
CA LYS A 140 6.27 22.34 -12.12
C LYS A 140 6.33 21.63 -13.47
N VAL A 141 5.34 20.77 -13.77
CA VAL A 141 5.21 20.10 -15.07
C VAL A 141 5.37 21.12 -16.20
N VAL A 142 6.44 21.00 -16.98
CA VAL A 142 6.64 21.78 -18.20
C VAL A 142 6.04 20.96 -19.33
N THR A 143 4.94 21.44 -19.91
CA THR A 143 4.39 20.88 -21.14
C THR A 143 5.41 21.04 -22.26
N VAL A 144 5.95 19.94 -22.77
CA VAL A 144 6.72 19.93 -24.02
C VAL A 144 5.77 20.36 -25.14
N GLY A 145 6.23 21.22 -26.06
CA GLY A 145 5.42 21.73 -27.16
C GLY A 145 4.99 20.62 -28.14
N GLU A 146 4.12 20.98 -29.09
CA GLU A 146 3.57 20.06 -30.09
C GLU A 146 4.67 19.22 -30.76
N ILE A 147 4.58 17.90 -30.55
CA ILE A 147 5.27 16.94 -31.40
C ILE A 147 4.44 16.83 -32.68
N LYS A 148 4.89 17.52 -33.74
CA LYS A 148 4.22 17.44 -35.04
C LYS A 148 4.57 16.10 -35.65
N ALA A 149 3.60 15.21 -35.51
CA ALA A 149 3.77 13.83 -35.85
C ALA A 149 2.48 13.37 -36.57
N PHE A 150 2.52 13.23 -37.90
CA PHE A 150 1.50 12.59 -38.72
C PHE A 150 1.19 11.15 -38.26
N GLY A 151 0.27 10.99 -37.30
CA GLY A 151 -0.19 9.69 -36.80
C GLY A 151 -1.45 9.79 -35.91
N LEU A 152 -2.16 8.68 -35.73
CA LEU A 152 -3.36 8.57 -34.88
C LEU A 152 -3.01 8.67 -33.39
N LYS A 153 -3.92 9.18 -32.55
CA LYS A 153 -3.72 9.18 -31.08
C LYS A 153 -3.54 7.75 -30.57
N LEU A 154 -2.76 7.56 -29.51
CA LEU A 154 -2.56 6.27 -28.81
C LEU A 154 -3.87 5.54 -28.46
N LYS A 155 -4.93 6.30 -28.14
CA LYS A 155 -6.28 5.79 -27.85
C LYS A 155 -7.05 5.33 -29.11
N GLU A 156 -6.60 5.75 -30.29
CA GLU A 156 -7.26 5.57 -31.60
C GLU A 156 -6.49 4.57 -32.51
N GLY A 157 -5.19 4.33 -32.28
CA GLY A 157 -4.40 3.31 -33.01
C GLY A 157 -4.66 1.89 -32.48
N PHE A 158 -4.87 0.92 -33.38
CA PHE A 158 -5.30 -0.48 -33.15
C PHE A 158 -5.79 -0.76 -31.71
N VAL A 159 -7.07 -0.49 -31.54
CA VAL A 159 -7.92 -1.02 -30.47
C VAL A 159 -8.42 -2.36 -31.00
N PRO A 160 -8.07 -3.51 -30.38
CA PRO A 160 -8.69 -4.76 -30.76
C PRO A 160 -10.21 -4.57 -30.75
N MET A 161 -10.86 -4.90 -31.87
CA MET A 161 -12.31 -4.82 -31.95
C MET A 161 -12.90 -5.60 -30.77
N GLN A 162 -14.02 -5.11 -30.22
CA GLN A 162 -14.80 -5.96 -29.32
C GLN A 162 -15.04 -7.30 -30.02
N PRO A 163 -14.89 -8.43 -29.31
CA PRO A 163 -15.22 -9.72 -29.87
C PRO A 163 -16.63 -9.66 -30.48
N PRO A 164 -16.84 -10.25 -31.67
CA PRO A 164 -18.09 -10.12 -32.40
C PRO A 164 -19.27 -10.63 -31.54
N ILE A 165 -20.37 -9.88 -31.56
CA ILE A 165 -21.59 -10.23 -30.84
C ILE A 165 -22.16 -11.50 -31.47
N GLN A 166 -21.96 -12.64 -30.81
CA GLN A 166 -22.58 -13.90 -31.18
C GLN A 166 -23.83 -14.11 -30.33
N TRP A 167 -24.98 -13.86 -30.95
CA TRP A 167 -26.30 -14.16 -30.39
C TRP A 167 -26.52 -15.68 -30.44
N LEU A 168 -26.13 -16.37 -29.39
CA LEU A 168 -26.75 -17.66 -29.07
C LEU A 168 -28.04 -17.35 -28.31
N PRO A 169 -29.22 -17.81 -28.75
CA PRO A 169 -30.43 -17.66 -27.96
C PRO A 169 -30.18 -18.34 -26.60
N LEU A 170 -30.14 -17.55 -25.53
CA LEU A 170 -30.09 -18.02 -24.16
C LEU A 170 -31.45 -18.65 -23.84
N SER A 171 -31.66 -19.89 -24.27
CA SER A 171 -32.92 -20.59 -23.96
C SER A 171 -32.96 -21.07 -22.50
N VAL A 172 -31.81 -21.27 -21.84
CA VAL A 172 -31.69 -21.57 -20.40
C VAL A 172 -30.31 -21.12 -19.88
N GLU A 173 -30.25 -20.43 -18.74
CA GLU A 173 -28.96 -20.13 -18.07
C GLU A 173 -28.33 -21.44 -17.57
N PRO A 174 -27.06 -21.75 -17.87
CA PRO A 174 -26.46 -23.00 -17.42
C PRO A 174 -26.34 -23.06 -15.89
N ASN A 175 -26.74 -24.17 -15.29
CA ASN A 175 -26.68 -24.39 -13.84
C ASN A 175 -25.28 -24.81 -13.37
N LEU A 176 -24.53 -25.54 -14.19
CA LEU A 176 -23.20 -26.05 -13.82
C LEU A 176 -22.10 -25.06 -14.23
N LEU A 177 -21.09 -24.89 -13.36
CA LEU A 177 -19.94 -24.02 -13.63
C LEU A 177 -19.24 -24.36 -14.96
N VAL A 178 -19.07 -25.66 -15.25
CA VAL A 178 -18.44 -26.11 -16.49
C VAL A 178 -19.20 -25.64 -17.73
N ASP A 179 -20.53 -25.63 -17.69
CA ASP A 179 -21.36 -25.20 -18.81
C ASP A 179 -21.38 -23.68 -18.93
N LYS A 180 -21.38 -22.95 -17.80
CA LYS A 180 -21.22 -21.48 -17.78
C LYS A 180 -19.90 -21.08 -18.46
N VAL A 181 -18.78 -21.70 -18.11
CA VAL A 181 -17.46 -21.38 -18.71
C VAL A 181 -17.37 -21.83 -20.17
N LYS A 182 -17.94 -22.99 -20.53
CA LYS A 182 -17.99 -23.46 -21.93
C LYS A 182 -18.85 -22.54 -22.81
N LEU A 183 -19.98 -22.06 -22.31
CA LEU A 183 -20.84 -21.11 -23.01
C LEU A 183 -20.13 -19.76 -23.18
N SER A 184 -19.45 -19.28 -22.13
CA SER A 184 -18.74 -18.02 -22.18
C SER A 184 -17.53 -18.05 -23.12
N ALA A 185 -16.91 -19.21 -23.34
CA ALA A 185 -15.90 -19.38 -24.39
C ALA A 185 -16.47 -19.21 -25.81
N LYS A 186 -17.77 -19.45 -26.01
CA LYS A 186 -18.45 -19.42 -27.32
C LYS A 186 -19.26 -18.15 -27.56
N SER A 187 -19.69 -17.44 -26.52
CA SER A 187 -20.53 -16.26 -26.64
C SER A 187 -19.95 -15.09 -25.88
N TRP A 188 -19.54 -14.06 -26.65
CA TRP A 188 -19.12 -12.78 -26.08
C TRP A 188 -20.23 -12.14 -25.26
N THR A 189 -21.47 -12.13 -25.78
CA THR A 189 -22.64 -11.56 -25.09
C THR A 189 -22.85 -12.18 -23.71
N TYR A 190 -22.75 -13.51 -23.62
CA TYR A 190 -22.83 -14.19 -22.34
C TYR A 190 -21.64 -13.87 -21.44
N PHE A 191 -20.41 -13.93 -21.96
CA PHE A 191 -19.21 -13.61 -21.19
C PHE A 191 -19.23 -12.17 -20.63
N SER A 192 -19.69 -11.20 -21.42
CA SER A 192 -19.61 -9.78 -21.09
C SER A 192 -20.70 -9.32 -20.13
N GLY A 193 -21.90 -9.90 -20.20
CA GLY A 193 -23.05 -9.44 -19.42
C GLY A 193 -23.88 -10.51 -18.71
N GLY A 194 -23.85 -11.77 -19.16
CA GLY A 194 -24.66 -12.85 -18.58
C GLY A 194 -23.91 -13.78 -17.62
N LEU A 195 -22.59 -13.68 -17.55
CA LEU A 195 -21.75 -14.54 -16.73
C LEU A 195 -21.53 -13.91 -15.34
N ASP A 196 -21.96 -14.63 -14.30
CA ASP A 196 -21.58 -14.34 -12.92
C ASP A 196 -20.68 -15.46 -12.37
N LEU A 197 -19.41 -15.13 -12.13
CA LEU A 197 -18.46 -16.03 -11.48
C LEU A 197 -18.27 -15.73 -9.99
N SER A 198 -18.92 -14.71 -9.42
CA SER A 198 -18.72 -14.29 -8.03
C SER A 198 -18.89 -15.41 -6.99
N PRO A 199 -19.84 -16.37 -7.13
CA PRO A 199 -20.05 -17.41 -6.10
C PRO A 199 -19.00 -18.53 -6.09
N TYR A 200 -18.18 -18.66 -7.13
CA TYR A 200 -17.31 -19.82 -7.32
C TYR A 200 -15.87 -19.52 -6.90
N PRO A 201 -15.27 -20.21 -5.92
CA PRO A 201 -13.86 -20.00 -5.55
C PRO A 201 -12.93 -20.64 -6.61
N LEU A 202 -11.65 -20.22 -6.66
CA LEU A 202 -10.70 -20.59 -7.73
C LEU A 202 -10.51 -22.11 -7.86
N GLU A 203 -10.60 -22.85 -6.75
CA GLU A 203 -10.39 -24.30 -6.70
C GLU A 203 -11.45 -25.07 -7.51
N LYS A 204 -12.61 -24.48 -7.77
CA LYS A 204 -13.68 -25.09 -8.57
C LYS A 204 -13.37 -25.09 -10.08
N PHE A 205 -12.35 -24.37 -10.53
CA PHE A 205 -12.03 -24.23 -11.95
C PHE A 205 -11.03 -25.26 -12.46
N HIS A 206 -10.54 -26.18 -11.63
CA HIS A 206 -9.41 -27.04 -11.97
C HIS A 206 -9.75 -28.30 -12.78
N THR A 207 -11.01 -28.51 -13.20
CA THR A 207 -11.36 -29.69 -14.02
C THR A 207 -10.79 -29.55 -15.44
N PRO A 208 -10.40 -30.66 -16.11
CA PRO A 208 -9.85 -30.61 -17.47
C PRO A 208 -10.74 -29.85 -18.47
N ASP A 209 -12.06 -30.06 -18.38
CA ASP A 209 -13.06 -29.41 -19.21
C ASP A 209 -13.13 -27.89 -18.99
N ILE A 210 -13.08 -27.44 -17.74
CA ILE A 210 -13.06 -26.01 -17.42
C ILE A 210 -11.75 -25.40 -17.91
N GLN A 211 -10.61 -26.06 -17.71
CA GLN A 211 -9.31 -25.56 -18.18
C GLN A 211 -9.25 -25.47 -19.72
N ALA A 212 -9.87 -26.41 -20.44
CA ALA A 212 -10.02 -26.31 -21.89
C ALA A 212 -10.87 -25.09 -22.31
N ALA A 213 -11.98 -24.85 -21.61
CA ALA A 213 -12.81 -23.67 -21.85
C ALA A 213 -12.10 -22.35 -21.50
N ILE A 214 -11.32 -22.31 -20.41
CA ILE A 214 -10.47 -21.17 -20.03
C ILE A 214 -9.47 -20.84 -21.15
N ARG A 215 -8.78 -21.85 -21.71
CA ARG A 215 -7.87 -21.63 -22.84
C ARG A 215 -8.59 -21.04 -24.06
N ASN A 216 -9.80 -21.49 -24.35
CA ASN A 216 -10.62 -20.92 -25.43
C ASN A 216 -11.01 -19.47 -25.15
N ILE A 217 -11.41 -19.13 -23.92
CA ILE A 217 -11.72 -17.72 -23.53
C ILE A 217 -10.48 -16.84 -23.72
N ILE A 218 -9.32 -17.29 -23.25
CA ILE A 218 -8.07 -16.54 -23.38
C ILE A 218 -7.69 -16.35 -24.86
N ASN A 219 -7.81 -17.40 -25.68
CA ASN A 219 -7.52 -17.30 -27.12
C ASN A 219 -8.48 -16.35 -27.83
N ASN A 220 -9.77 -16.40 -27.48
CA ASN A 220 -10.81 -15.62 -28.14
C ASN A 220 -10.81 -14.15 -27.72
N TYR A 221 -10.57 -13.86 -26.44
CA TYR A 221 -10.77 -12.53 -25.86
C TYR A 221 -9.49 -11.90 -25.28
N GLY A 222 -8.38 -12.64 -25.20
CA GLY A 222 -7.19 -12.19 -24.46
C GLY A 222 -6.57 -10.91 -25.00
N SER A 223 -6.56 -10.70 -26.32
CA SER A 223 -6.05 -9.45 -26.92
C SER A 223 -6.88 -8.23 -26.53
N HIS A 224 -8.20 -8.39 -26.43
CA HIS A 224 -9.14 -7.35 -26.01
C HIS A 224 -8.86 -6.90 -24.56
N PHE A 225 -8.68 -7.87 -23.65
CA PHE A 225 -8.40 -7.61 -22.25
C PHE A 225 -6.97 -7.15 -22.00
N ALA A 226 -5.98 -7.68 -22.72
CA ALA A 226 -4.61 -7.20 -22.68
C ALA A 226 -4.52 -5.73 -23.07
N HIS A 227 -5.26 -5.30 -24.10
CA HIS A 227 -5.34 -3.90 -24.46
C HIS A 227 -5.94 -3.03 -23.35
N ARG A 228 -6.95 -3.53 -22.64
CA ARG A 228 -7.66 -2.81 -21.55
C ARG A 228 -7.04 -2.99 -20.16
N ALA A 229 -5.97 -3.77 -20.05
CA ALA A 229 -5.36 -4.12 -18.78
C ALA A 229 -5.06 -2.85 -17.95
N PRO A 230 -5.56 -2.77 -16.71
CA PRO A 230 -5.24 -1.66 -15.82
C PRO A 230 -3.80 -1.72 -15.35
N CYS A 231 -3.14 -0.57 -15.36
CA CYS A 231 -1.87 -0.34 -14.68
C CYS A 231 -1.74 1.14 -14.31
N ASN A 232 -0.71 1.50 -13.55
CA ASN A 232 -0.45 2.91 -13.20
C ASN A 232 -0.19 3.85 -14.39
N TRP A 233 0.04 3.32 -15.59
CA TRP A 233 0.14 4.11 -16.83
C TRP A 233 -1.16 4.16 -17.64
N LYS A 234 -2.03 3.17 -17.45
CA LYS A 234 -3.32 3.09 -18.13
C LYS A 234 -4.36 2.73 -17.08
N VAL A 235 -4.90 3.77 -16.47
CA VAL A 235 -6.02 3.65 -15.54
C VAL A 235 -7.22 3.14 -16.32
N TYR A 236 -7.75 1.99 -15.91
CA TYR A 236 -9.06 1.55 -16.40
C TYR A 236 -10.12 2.30 -15.61
N LYS A 237 -11.00 3.02 -16.30
CA LYS A 237 -12.11 3.72 -15.67
C LYS A 237 -13.35 2.85 -15.77
N TRP A 238 -14.10 2.81 -14.69
CA TRP A 238 -15.31 2.01 -14.60
C TRP A 238 -16.29 2.41 -15.72
N ASP A 239 -16.54 1.45 -16.61
CA ASP A 239 -17.58 1.54 -17.63
C ASP A 239 -18.59 0.43 -17.32
N GLY A 240 -19.83 0.85 -17.04
CA GLY A 240 -20.90 -0.05 -16.60
C GLY A 240 -21.21 -1.16 -17.59
N ASN A 241 -20.82 -0.99 -18.86
CA ASN A 241 -21.06 -1.97 -19.93
C ASN A 241 -19.98 -3.06 -20.05
N ASP A 242 -18.77 -2.88 -19.48
CA ASP A 242 -17.67 -3.85 -19.65
C ASP A 242 -17.00 -4.30 -18.33
N THR A 243 -17.34 -3.72 -17.19
CA THR A 243 -16.65 -4.06 -15.93
C THR A 243 -16.85 -5.50 -15.49
N MET A 244 -18.06 -6.05 -15.62
CA MET A 244 -18.29 -7.45 -15.27
C MET A 244 -17.41 -8.38 -16.10
N SER A 245 -17.23 -8.07 -17.38
CA SER A 245 -16.33 -8.79 -18.28
C SER A 245 -14.86 -8.70 -17.84
N MET A 246 -14.42 -7.54 -17.33
CA MET A 246 -13.07 -7.35 -16.78
C MET A 246 -12.86 -8.19 -15.51
N LEU A 247 -13.82 -8.22 -14.59
CA LEU A 247 -13.76 -9.02 -13.36
C LEU A 247 -13.78 -10.52 -13.67
N ASN A 248 -14.65 -10.94 -14.59
CA ASN A 248 -14.72 -12.32 -15.06
C ASN A 248 -13.41 -12.75 -15.73
N TYR A 249 -12.85 -11.92 -16.61
CA TYR A 249 -11.57 -12.22 -17.25
C TYR A 249 -10.43 -12.31 -16.25
N ASN A 250 -10.36 -11.37 -15.30
CA ASN A 250 -9.36 -11.41 -14.22
C ASN A 250 -9.41 -12.75 -13.47
N LYS A 251 -10.60 -13.21 -13.10
CA LYS A 251 -10.81 -14.49 -12.39
C LYS A 251 -10.48 -15.70 -13.26
N ILE A 252 -10.88 -15.69 -14.53
CA ILE A 252 -10.57 -16.76 -15.50
C ILE A 252 -9.07 -16.92 -15.69
N VAL A 253 -8.34 -15.81 -15.83
CA VAL A 253 -6.87 -15.85 -15.96
C VAL A 253 -6.24 -16.39 -14.67
N LEU A 254 -6.65 -15.91 -13.49
CA LEU A 254 -6.17 -16.43 -12.19
C LEU A 254 -6.44 -17.93 -11.99
N ALA A 255 -7.55 -18.44 -12.56
CA ALA A 255 -7.92 -19.84 -12.52
C ALA A 255 -7.19 -20.72 -13.56
N HIS A 256 -6.41 -20.14 -14.48
CA HIS A 256 -5.68 -20.89 -15.49
C HIS A 256 -4.51 -21.65 -14.84
N THR A 257 -4.50 -22.97 -15.01
CA THR A 257 -3.47 -23.88 -14.47
C THR A 257 -2.82 -24.69 -15.59
N GLY A 258 -1.62 -25.22 -15.32
CA GLY A 258 -0.85 -26.01 -16.28
C GLY A 258 0.60 -25.52 -16.41
N THR A 259 1.35 -26.12 -17.33
CA THR A 259 2.77 -25.79 -17.55
C THR A 259 2.97 -24.50 -18.35
N ASN A 260 1.96 -24.07 -19.12
CA ASN A 260 1.99 -22.85 -19.93
C ASN A 260 0.77 -21.98 -19.62
N VAL A 261 0.79 -21.29 -18.47
CA VAL A 261 -0.30 -20.35 -18.12
C VAL A 261 -0.08 -18.99 -18.77
N THR A 262 -1.17 -18.35 -19.12
CA THR A 262 -1.16 -17.00 -19.69
C THR A 262 -0.84 -15.97 -18.61
N LEU A 263 0.11 -15.09 -18.91
CA LEU A 263 0.41 -13.92 -18.10
C LEU A 263 -0.82 -13.00 -17.99
N LEU A 264 -1.11 -12.52 -16.80
CA LEU A 264 -2.06 -11.43 -16.60
C LEU A 264 -1.42 -10.13 -17.07
N SER A 265 -1.79 -9.62 -18.25
CA SER A 265 -1.23 -8.38 -18.80
C SER A 265 -1.22 -7.23 -17.80
N GLY A 266 -0.14 -6.45 -17.74
CA GLY A 266 0.04 -5.37 -16.78
C GLY A 266 0.51 -5.78 -15.38
N SER A 267 0.52 -7.09 -15.04
CA SER A 267 1.08 -7.58 -13.77
C SER A 267 2.54 -7.18 -13.56
N SER A 268 3.30 -7.05 -14.66
CA SER A 268 4.69 -6.60 -14.70
C SER A 268 4.94 -5.19 -14.15
N ARG A 269 3.89 -4.39 -13.93
CA ARG A 269 3.96 -3.07 -13.29
C ARG A 269 3.42 -3.04 -11.87
N MET A 270 2.68 -4.08 -11.49
CA MET A 270 2.02 -4.21 -10.21
C MET A 270 2.93 -4.96 -9.25
N VAL A 271 3.07 -6.28 -9.47
CA VAL A 271 3.96 -7.15 -8.70
C VAL A 271 5.35 -7.21 -9.33
N GLY A 272 5.46 -6.89 -10.62
CA GLY A 272 6.71 -6.83 -11.36
C GLY A 272 7.10 -8.15 -12.04
N ASP A 273 7.98 -8.07 -13.04
CA ASP A 273 8.68 -9.24 -13.57
C ASP A 273 10.12 -9.26 -13.07
N VAL A 274 10.71 -10.45 -12.99
CA VAL A 274 12.11 -10.63 -12.62
C VAL A 274 13.01 -10.00 -13.69
N LEU A 275 13.95 -9.16 -13.28
CA LEU A 275 14.83 -8.42 -14.18
C LEU A 275 15.74 -9.35 -15.01
N SER A 276 16.11 -8.89 -16.20
CA SER A 276 17.05 -9.58 -17.09
C SER A 276 18.37 -9.88 -16.37
N GLY A 277 18.85 -11.13 -16.46
CA GLY A 277 20.07 -11.58 -15.79
C GLY A 277 19.84 -12.39 -14.51
N ALA A 278 18.62 -12.40 -13.97
CA ALA A 278 18.27 -13.31 -12.90
C ALA A 278 18.30 -14.78 -13.37
N LYS A 279 18.87 -15.66 -12.55
CA LYS A 279 18.89 -17.10 -12.82
C LYS A 279 17.88 -17.80 -11.90
N PRO A 280 17.01 -18.68 -12.44
CA PRO A 280 16.20 -19.54 -11.59
C PRO A 280 17.11 -20.46 -10.79
N THR A 281 16.65 -20.89 -9.63
CA THR A 281 17.40 -21.72 -8.70
C THR A 281 16.52 -22.81 -8.07
N ALA A 282 17.17 -23.74 -7.38
CA ALA A 282 16.53 -24.74 -6.56
C ALA A 282 17.19 -24.80 -5.18
N TYR A 283 16.37 -24.90 -4.13
CA TYR A 283 16.83 -24.99 -2.74
C TYR A 283 15.71 -25.54 -1.85
N SER A 284 16.08 -25.96 -0.64
CA SER A 284 15.12 -26.38 0.37
C SER A 284 15.00 -25.36 1.49
N VAL A 285 13.79 -25.25 2.04
CA VAL A 285 13.48 -24.45 3.23
C VAL A 285 12.88 -25.37 4.28
N ILE A 286 13.40 -25.29 5.50
CA ILE A 286 12.80 -25.91 6.68
C ILE A 286 12.19 -24.78 7.53
N LEU A 287 10.91 -24.91 7.86
CA LEU A 287 10.20 -24.01 8.77
C LEU A 287 9.81 -24.79 10.03
N ASN A 288 10.25 -24.35 11.20
CA ASN A 288 9.91 -24.92 12.50
C ASN A 288 8.99 -23.94 13.27
N VAL A 289 7.72 -23.94 12.89
CA VAL A 289 6.75 -22.92 13.29
C VAL A 289 6.01 -23.37 14.55
N SER A 290 6.13 -22.62 15.64
CA SER A 290 5.37 -22.87 16.87
C SER A 290 3.96 -22.27 16.84
N ARG A 291 3.72 -21.25 16.02
CA ARG A 291 2.45 -20.51 15.95
C ARG A 291 1.94 -20.38 14.53
N ALA A 292 0.64 -20.62 14.34
CA ALA A 292 0.03 -20.49 13.04
C ALA A 292 0.20 -19.09 12.46
N GLY A 293 0.30 -19.00 11.13
CA GLY A 293 0.39 -17.73 10.43
C GLY A 293 0.22 -17.94 8.93
N ASN A 294 -0.31 -16.94 8.23
CA ASN A 294 -0.65 -17.04 6.81
C ASN A 294 0.36 -16.35 5.88
N PHE A 295 1.50 -15.89 6.43
CA PHE A 295 2.39 -14.91 5.79
C PHE A 295 3.88 -15.21 6.03
N PHE A 296 4.28 -16.48 6.15
CA PHE A 296 5.69 -16.81 6.39
C PHE A 296 6.53 -16.69 5.10
N PRO A 297 7.64 -15.93 5.11
CA PRO A 297 8.48 -15.76 3.93
C PRO A 297 9.39 -16.98 3.72
N VAL A 298 9.62 -17.35 2.46
CA VAL A 298 10.48 -18.52 2.11
C VAL A 298 11.65 -18.17 1.18
N GLY A 299 11.98 -16.89 1.02
CA GLY A 299 13.08 -16.47 0.15
C GLY A 299 12.83 -16.67 -1.35
N ALA A 300 11.62 -17.06 -1.76
CA ALA A 300 11.27 -17.41 -3.13
C ALA A 300 10.37 -16.35 -3.79
N TYR A 301 10.63 -16.11 -5.07
CA TYR A 301 9.84 -15.30 -5.97
C TYR A 301 9.47 -16.15 -7.19
N ALA A 302 8.18 -16.22 -7.50
CA ALA A 302 7.71 -16.86 -8.73
C ALA A 302 7.67 -15.82 -9.85
N LYS A 303 8.29 -16.14 -10.98
CA LYS A 303 8.10 -15.35 -12.20
C LYS A 303 6.67 -15.52 -12.69
N ALA A 304 6.08 -14.46 -13.24
CA ALA A 304 4.75 -14.56 -13.80
C ALA A 304 4.72 -15.57 -14.97
N GLY A 305 3.71 -16.43 -14.99
CA GLY A 305 3.68 -17.65 -15.81
C GLY A 305 4.21 -18.91 -15.11
N TYR A 306 4.76 -18.83 -13.89
CA TYR A 306 5.46 -19.93 -13.18
C TYR A 306 5.00 -20.12 -11.71
N SER A 307 5.43 -21.20 -11.05
CA SER A 307 4.79 -21.85 -9.88
C SER A 307 4.90 -21.19 -8.48
N ILE A 308 3.77 -20.94 -7.78
CA ILE A 308 3.33 -21.24 -6.36
C ILE A 308 2.32 -20.16 -5.89
N GLN A 309 1.71 -20.26 -4.68
CA GLN A 309 0.98 -19.15 -4.02
C GLN A 309 1.83 -17.88 -4.08
N VAL A 310 1.24 -16.83 -4.64
CA VAL A 310 1.99 -15.71 -5.16
C VAL A 310 1.27 -14.42 -4.86
N ASN A 311 2.05 -13.46 -4.36
CA ASN A 311 1.64 -12.13 -3.93
C ASN A 311 0.70 -12.17 -2.71
N PRO A 312 1.18 -11.83 -1.51
CA PRO A 312 0.40 -11.90 -0.29
C PRO A 312 -0.58 -10.73 -0.10
N GLN A 313 -0.69 -9.83 -1.08
CA GLN A 313 -1.76 -8.84 -1.16
C GLN A 313 -3.13 -9.46 -0.86
N THR A 314 -3.96 -8.82 -0.04
CA THR A 314 -5.31 -9.33 0.28
C THR A 314 -6.45 -8.56 -0.37
N ASP A 315 -6.16 -7.41 -0.98
CA ASP A 315 -7.18 -6.48 -1.44
C ASP A 315 -7.84 -6.83 -2.77
N PHE A 316 -9.17 -6.90 -2.73
CA PHE A 316 -10.05 -6.93 -3.89
C PHE A 316 -10.64 -5.54 -4.14
N ILE A 317 -10.17 -4.84 -5.18
CA ILE A 317 -10.44 -3.40 -5.39
C ILE A 317 -11.66 -3.12 -6.29
N TYR A 318 -12.59 -4.06 -6.42
CA TYR A 318 -13.75 -3.95 -7.33
C TYR A 318 -14.66 -2.74 -7.06
N ASN A 319 -14.65 -2.20 -5.85
CA ASN A 319 -15.45 -1.04 -5.45
C ASN A 319 -14.88 0.31 -5.95
N HIS A 320 -13.69 0.33 -6.54
CA HIS A 320 -13.13 1.56 -7.09
C HIS A 320 -13.75 1.90 -8.45
N LYS A 321 -13.97 3.19 -8.68
CA LYS A 321 -14.37 3.71 -10.01
C LYS A 321 -13.21 3.74 -11.02
N GLU A 322 -11.98 3.53 -10.55
CA GLU A 322 -10.77 3.55 -11.36
C GLU A 322 -9.81 2.46 -10.86
N PHE A 323 -9.30 1.65 -11.79
CA PHE A 323 -8.35 0.57 -11.53
C PHE A 323 -6.97 0.96 -12.08
N LEU A 324 -6.02 1.13 -11.16
CA LEU A 324 -4.58 1.27 -11.41
C LEU A 324 -3.87 -0.08 -11.52
N ARG A 325 -4.60 -1.16 -11.25
CA ARG A 325 -4.15 -2.55 -11.37
C ARG A 325 -5.36 -3.48 -11.53
N TRP A 326 -5.16 -4.75 -11.84
CA TRP A 326 -6.26 -5.71 -11.85
C TRP A 326 -6.92 -5.82 -10.47
N SER A 327 -8.23 -6.09 -10.47
CA SER A 327 -9.02 -6.12 -9.24
C SER A 327 -8.52 -7.13 -8.22
N TRP A 328 -8.07 -8.29 -8.72
CA TRP A 328 -7.63 -9.43 -7.95
C TRP A 328 -6.26 -9.91 -8.46
N VAL A 329 -5.30 -10.04 -7.56
CA VAL A 329 -3.86 -10.17 -7.91
C VAL A 329 -3.11 -11.17 -7.04
N ASN A 330 -3.84 -11.98 -6.27
CA ASN A 330 -3.28 -13.05 -5.47
C ASN A 330 -3.86 -14.40 -5.93
N SER A 331 -3.19 -15.47 -5.55
CA SER A 331 -3.70 -16.83 -5.71
C SER A 331 -3.22 -17.68 -4.55
N SER A 332 -4.09 -18.49 -3.99
CA SER A 332 -3.78 -19.41 -2.89
C SER A 332 -4.12 -20.84 -3.31
N ARG A 333 -3.36 -21.80 -2.79
CA ARG A 333 -3.61 -23.22 -3.01
C ARG A 333 -3.04 -24.04 -1.86
N SER A 334 -3.79 -25.02 -1.39
CA SER A 334 -3.26 -26.02 -0.45
C SER A 334 -2.15 -26.84 -1.12
N LEU A 335 -1.00 -26.94 -0.45
CA LEU A 335 0.12 -27.73 -0.93
C LEU A 335 -0.16 -29.23 -0.83
N LYS A 336 0.31 -30.00 -1.83
CA LYS A 336 0.38 -31.46 -1.80
C LYS A 336 1.85 -31.89 -1.65
N VAL A 337 2.10 -33.17 -1.33
CA VAL A 337 3.46 -33.72 -1.16
C VAL A 337 4.34 -33.46 -2.39
N THR A 338 3.78 -33.59 -3.58
CA THR A 338 4.40 -33.19 -4.85
C THR A 338 3.35 -32.47 -5.69
N ASP A 339 3.64 -31.25 -6.13
CA ASP A 339 2.74 -30.48 -6.99
C ASP A 339 3.54 -29.53 -7.88
N SER A 340 2.92 -29.10 -8.98
CA SER A 340 3.40 -28.00 -9.80
C SER A 340 2.28 -26.97 -9.89
N PHE A 341 2.64 -25.70 -9.72
CA PHE A 341 1.71 -24.59 -9.80
C PHE A 341 2.12 -23.69 -10.96
N SER A 342 1.28 -22.74 -11.38
CA SER A 342 1.73 -21.62 -12.20
C SER A 342 0.91 -20.39 -11.83
N SER A 343 1.54 -19.24 -11.66
CA SER A 343 0.90 -17.98 -11.29
C SER A 343 0.87 -17.04 -12.49
N PRO A 344 -0.32 -16.65 -12.97
CA PRO A 344 -0.46 -15.62 -14.01
C PRO A 344 0.10 -14.24 -13.62
N VAL A 345 0.31 -13.99 -12.33
CA VAL A 345 0.72 -12.66 -11.82
C VAL A 345 2.20 -12.60 -11.47
N GLY A 346 2.77 -13.67 -10.93
CA GLY A 346 4.12 -13.64 -10.35
C GLY A 346 4.19 -12.84 -9.03
N GLY A 347 5.26 -13.00 -8.27
CA GLY A 347 5.39 -12.38 -6.94
C GLY A 347 6.18 -13.19 -5.93
N VAL A 348 6.37 -12.61 -4.74
CA VAL A 348 6.94 -13.34 -3.60
C VAL A 348 5.99 -14.48 -3.19
N ILE A 349 6.58 -15.56 -2.69
CA ILE A 349 5.86 -16.73 -2.21
C ILE A 349 5.81 -16.69 -0.67
N PRO A 350 4.65 -16.40 -0.06
CA PRO A 350 4.40 -16.65 1.36
C PRO A 350 3.87 -18.07 1.59
N LEU A 351 3.98 -18.56 2.82
CA LEU A 351 3.31 -19.79 3.27
C LEU A 351 2.32 -19.51 4.40
N ALA A 352 1.17 -20.16 4.31
CA ALA A 352 0.27 -20.37 5.44
C ALA A 352 0.60 -21.70 6.12
N ILE A 353 0.95 -21.64 7.39
CA ILE A 353 1.43 -22.79 8.17
C ILE A 353 0.63 -22.86 9.48
N PRO A 354 0.08 -24.04 9.84
CA PRO A 354 -0.55 -24.26 11.15
C PRO A 354 0.44 -24.09 12.30
N ASP A 355 -0.08 -24.05 13.52
CA ASP A 355 0.74 -24.08 14.72
C ASP A 355 1.49 -25.42 14.87
N ASN A 356 2.58 -25.38 15.64
CA ASN A 356 3.38 -26.56 15.99
C ASN A 356 3.77 -27.45 14.78
N SER A 357 4.17 -26.83 13.68
CA SER A 357 4.46 -27.50 12.40
C SER A 357 5.93 -27.44 12.05
N ILE A 358 6.51 -28.58 11.67
CA ILE A 358 7.84 -28.67 11.04
C ILE A 358 7.64 -29.07 9.58
N ILE A 359 7.95 -28.16 8.66
CA ILE A 359 7.74 -28.37 7.23
C ILE A 359 9.06 -28.19 6.50
N GLN A 360 9.43 -29.17 5.68
CA GLN A 360 10.48 -29.06 4.69
C GLN A 360 9.86 -28.94 3.30
N ILE A 361 10.21 -27.90 2.55
CA ILE A 361 9.77 -27.69 1.17
C ILE A 361 11.00 -27.60 0.28
N VAL A 362 10.93 -28.22 -0.89
CA VAL A 362 11.92 -28.03 -1.97
C VAL A 362 11.28 -27.13 -3.01
N PHE A 363 11.93 -26.01 -3.30
CA PHE A 363 11.56 -25.12 -4.38
C PHE A 363 12.47 -25.37 -5.56
N GLU A 364 11.90 -25.49 -6.75
CA GLU A 364 12.60 -25.60 -8.03
C GLU A 364 12.06 -24.53 -8.98
N ASN A 365 12.91 -24.06 -9.89
CA ASN A 365 12.55 -23.05 -10.88
C ASN A 365 11.96 -21.75 -10.28
N VAL A 366 12.48 -21.33 -9.12
CA VAL A 366 12.12 -20.07 -8.45
C VAL A 366 13.27 -19.08 -8.49
N TYR A 367 13.00 -17.81 -8.22
CA TYR A 367 14.02 -16.77 -8.11
C TYR A 367 14.20 -16.38 -6.64
N ARG A 368 15.43 -16.08 -6.24
CA ARG A 368 15.73 -15.57 -4.89
C ARG A 368 15.58 -14.06 -4.85
N TYR A 369 15.00 -13.55 -3.78
CA TYR A 369 15.14 -12.15 -3.36
C TYR A 369 16.20 -12.03 -2.25
N PRO A 370 16.75 -10.83 -1.97
CA PRO A 370 17.70 -10.62 -0.89
C PRO A 370 17.08 -11.00 0.46
N TRP A 371 17.68 -11.97 1.15
CA TRP A 371 17.14 -12.46 2.42
C TRP A 371 17.66 -11.65 3.61
N PHE A 372 16.74 -11.16 4.44
CA PHE A 372 17.06 -10.58 5.74
C PHE A 372 16.12 -11.15 6.82
N ASP A 373 16.72 -11.80 7.82
CA ASP A 373 16.04 -12.25 9.04
C ASP A 373 16.83 -11.77 10.26
N ILE A 374 16.20 -10.92 11.07
CA ILE A 374 16.85 -10.35 12.25
C ILE A 374 17.18 -11.40 13.32
N ARG A 375 16.55 -12.58 13.27
CA ARG A 375 16.81 -13.71 14.17
C ARG A 375 18.05 -14.52 13.80
N ASN A 376 18.63 -14.24 12.64
CA ASN A 376 19.75 -14.99 12.10
C ASN A 376 20.96 -14.08 11.91
N GLN A 377 21.95 -14.22 12.80
CA GLN A 377 23.18 -13.42 12.74
C GLN A 377 23.89 -13.54 11.39
N LYS A 378 23.94 -14.74 10.78
CA LYS A 378 24.52 -14.92 9.45
C LYS A 378 23.74 -14.19 8.36
N SER A 379 22.42 -14.07 8.50
CA SER A 379 21.60 -13.27 7.57
C SER A 379 21.95 -11.78 7.67
N ILE A 380 22.19 -11.28 8.88
CA ILE A 380 22.59 -9.90 9.13
C ILE A 380 23.99 -9.65 8.54
N ASP A 381 24.95 -10.51 8.86
CA ASP A 381 26.36 -10.35 8.46
C ASP A 381 26.54 -10.45 6.93
N THR A 382 25.63 -11.14 6.24
CA THR A 382 25.70 -11.32 4.78
C THR A 382 24.77 -10.41 4.00
N TRP A 383 24.13 -9.43 4.65
CA TRP A 383 23.10 -8.59 4.03
C TRP A 383 23.55 -7.90 2.74
N GLU A 384 24.72 -7.26 2.73
CA GLU A 384 25.25 -6.60 1.54
C GLU A 384 25.52 -7.58 0.39
N ARG A 385 26.01 -8.78 0.73
CA ARG A 385 26.18 -9.87 -0.23
C ARG A 385 24.83 -10.35 -0.79
N GLN A 386 23.78 -10.46 0.03
CA GLN A 386 22.44 -10.83 -0.43
C GLN A 386 21.89 -9.80 -1.43
N GLN A 387 22.08 -8.50 -1.16
CA GLN A 387 21.68 -7.44 -2.08
C GLN A 387 22.41 -7.55 -3.44
N ALA A 388 23.71 -7.87 -3.42
CA ALA A 388 24.51 -8.02 -4.64
C ALA A 388 24.14 -9.28 -5.45
N LEU A 389 23.84 -10.41 -4.78
CA LEU A 389 23.51 -11.67 -5.45
C LEU A 389 22.09 -11.67 -6.03
N TYR A 390 21.14 -11.03 -5.34
CA TYR A 390 19.71 -11.16 -5.64
C TYR A 390 18.97 -9.83 -5.88
N PRO A 391 19.53 -8.84 -6.62
CA PRO A 391 18.88 -7.55 -6.82
C PRO A 391 17.69 -7.58 -7.80
N HIS A 392 17.44 -8.73 -8.43
CA HIS A 392 16.65 -8.82 -9.67
C HIS A 392 15.15 -9.04 -9.47
N THR A 393 14.69 -9.34 -8.25
CA THR A 393 13.25 -9.49 -7.98
C THR A 393 12.62 -8.13 -7.71
N PRO A 394 11.37 -7.89 -8.14
CA PRO A 394 10.66 -6.63 -7.89
C PRO A 394 10.34 -6.34 -6.42
N PHE A 395 9.98 -7.37 -5.66
CA PHE A 395 9.65 -7.29 -4.24
C PHE A 395 10.53 -8.22 -3.42
N THR A 396 10.73 -7.84 -2.17
CA THR A 396 11.50 -8.57 -1.17
C THR A 396 10.67 -8.65 0.10
N MET A 397 10.68 -9.82 0.75
CA MET A 397 10.15 -9.93 2.09
C MET A 397 11.28 -9.82 3.11
N VAL A 398 11.05 -9.06 4.18
CA VAL A 398 11.98 -8.91 5.30
C VAL A 398 11.35 -9.47 6.56
N MET A 399 12.10 -10.31 7.27
CA MET A 399 11.66 -10.99 8.49
C MET A 399 12.19 -10.25 9.72
N GLY A 400 11.30 -9.50 10.39
CA GLY A 400 11.52 -8.94 11.72
C GLY A 400 11.08 -9.89 12.84
N ASP A 401 11.32 -9.52 14.09
CA ASP A 401 10.96 -10.28 15.29
C ASP A 401 9.44 -10.42 15.50
N ARG A 402 8.64 -9.45 15.06
CA ARG A 402 7.17 -9.45 15.11
C ARG A 402 6.52 -8.94 13.83
N MET A 403 7.21 -8.12 13.05
CA MET A 403 6.74 -7.66 11.74
C MET A 403 7.40 -8.43 10.59
N ILE A 404 6.59 -8.83 9.61
CA ILE A 404 7.05 -9.34 8.32
C ILE A 404 6.60 -8.34 7.26
N THR A 405 7.51 -7.83 6.46
CA THR A 405 7.16 -6.84 5.43
C THR A 405 7.33 -7.42 4.03
N MET A 406 6.54 -6.94 3.07
CA MET A 406 6.80 -7.08 1.64
C MET A 406 6.82 -5.69 1.01
N LEU A 407 8.02 -5.23 0.63
CA LEU A 407 8.22 -3.94 -0.03
C LEU A 407 8.95 -4.15 -1.36
N PRO A 408 8.96 -3.15 -2.26
CA PRO A 408 9.80 -3.21 -3.44
C PRO A 408 11.25 -3.51 -3.03
N THR A 409 11.91 -4.43 -3.74
CA THR A 409 13.32 -4.77 -3.46
C THR A 409 14.18 -3.51 -3.45
N SER A 410 13.84 -2.57 -4.33
CA SER A 410 14.52 -1.28 -4.47
C SER A 410 14.43 -0.36 -3.25
N SER A 411 13.54 -0.63 -2.29
CA SER A 411 13.43 0.06 -1.00
C SER A 411 14.53 -0.38 -0.04
N PHE A 412 14.95 -1.65 -0.15
CA PHE A 412 16.00 -2.25 0.67
C PHE A 412 17.39 -2.18 0.03
N LEU A 413 17.45 -2.16 -1.31
CA LEU A 413 18.72 -1.98 -2.01
C LEU A 413 19.41 -0.70 -1.55
N ARG A 414 20.69 -0.82 -1.18
CA ARG A 414 21.57 0.23 -0.66
C ARG A 414 21.30 0.63 0.79
N MET A 415 20.39 -0.05 1.50
CA MET A 415 20.36 0.05 2.96
C MET A 415 21.56 -0.72 3.52
N ASN A 416 22.42 -0.03 4.27
CA ASN A 416 23.47 -0.69 5.03
C ASN A 416 22.88 -1.51 6.20
N ILE A 417 23.73 -2.32 6.83
CA ILE A 417 23.32 -3.20 7.94
C ILE A 417 22.68 -2.41 9.10
N GLU A 418 23.23 -1.24 9.45
CA GLU A 418 22.72 -0.42 10.55
C GLU A 418 21.29 0.08 10.29
N ASN A 419 21.01 0.57 9.09
CA ASN A 419 19.71 1.13 8.72
C ASN A 419 18.64 0.03 8.65
N ILE A 420 18.93 -1.13 8.05
CA ILE A 420 17.93 -2.22 7.99
C ILE A 420 17.67 -2.79 9.39
N LYS A 421 18.71 -2.96 10.22
CA LYS A 421 18.54 -3.38 11.62
C LYS A 421 17.73 -2.37 12.43
N PHE A 422 18.01 -1.07 12.28
CA PHE A 422 17.23 -0.03 12.97
C PHE A 422 15.76 -0.07 12.54
N SER A 423 15.49 -0.11 11.23
CA SER A 423 14.13 -0.12 10.69
C SER A 423 13.32 -1.30 11.21
N VAL A 424 13.88 -2.51 11.08
CA VAL A 424 13.22 -3.74 11.52
C VAL A 424 12.97 -3.73 13.03
N ASN A 425 14.01 -3.42 13.83
CA ASN A 425 13.87 -3.32 15.28
C ASN A 425 12.85 -2.27 15.71
N TYR A 426 12.79 -1.12 15.04
CA TYR A 426 11.84 -0.07 15.37
C TYR A 426 10.40 -0.56 15.27
N HIS A 427 10.03 -1.15 14.13
CA HIS A 427 8.67 -1.65 13.91
C HIS A 427 8.33 -2.84 14.81
N ASP A 428 9.29 -3.74 15.07
CA ASP A 428 9.12 -4.82 16.04
C ASP A 428 8.88 -4.28 17.47
N ASN A 429 9.66 -3.28 17.88
CA ASN A 429 9.55 -2.66 19.19
C ASN A 429 8.22 -1.93 19.35
N VAL A 430 7.70 -1.30 18.30
CA VAL A 430 6.34 -0.71 18.30
C VAL A 430 5.30 -1.78 18.61
N ILE A 431 5.31 -2.90 17.88
CA ILE A 431 4.35 -4.01 18.11
C ILE A 431 4.45 -4.54 19.55
N LYS A 432 5.66 -4.81 20.03
CA LYS A 432 5.91 -5.32 21.38
C LYS A 432 5.44 -4.35 22.45
N MET A 433 5.76 -3.07 22.30
CA MET A 433 5.34 -2.01 23.22
C MET A 433 3.82 -1.93 23.30
N ILE A 434 3.12 -2.02 22.17
CA ILE A 434 1.66 -2.00 22.11
C ILE A 434 1.07 -3.21 22.82
N HIS A 435 1.57 -4.42 22.56
CA HIS A 435 1.15 -5.62 23.28
C HIS A 435 1.37 -5.50 24.79
N ASN A 436 2.54 -5.02 25.22
CA ASN A 436 2.86 -4.81 26.63
C ASN A 436 1.89 -3.81 27.27
N TYR A 437 1.62 -2.69 26.59
CA TYR A 437 0.78 -1.61 27.09
C TYR A 437 -0.70 -2.00 27.18
N ARG A 438 -1.21 -2.74 26.20
CA ARG A 438 -2.61 -3.22 26.21
C ARG A 438 -2.83 -4.46 27.07
N GLY A 439 -1.79 -5.05 27.65
CA GLY A 439 -1.89 -6.24 28.51
C GLY A 439 -1.96 -7.59 27.78
N THR A 440 -1.37 -7.69 26.57
CA THR A 440 -1.23 -8.96 25.84
C THR A 440 0.22 -9.44 25.75
N VAL A 441 0.41 -10.69 25.32
CA VAL A 441 1.71 -11.36 25.26
C VAL A 441 2.12 -11.50 23.79
N PHE A 442 3.04 -10.65 23.33
CA PHE A 442 3.42 -10.62 21.91
C PHE A 442 4.04 -11.94 21.42
N GLU A 443 4.59 -12.74 22.33
CA GLU A 443 5.20 -14.05 22.08
C GLU A 443 4.16 -15.09 21.64
N THR A 444 2.91 -14.94 22.07
CA THR A 444 1.81 -15.85 21.74
C THR A 444 0.93 -15.36 20.60
N GLU A 445 1.12 -14.11 20.18
CA GLU A 445 0.29 -13.45 19.16
C GLU A 445 0.87 -13.69 17.76
N PRO A 446 0.01 -13.75 16.72
CA PRO A 446 0.46 -13.92 15.35
C PRO A 446 1.40 -12.80 14.89
N PHE A 447 2.27 -13.13 13.94
CA PHE A 447 3.09 -12.15 13.24
C PHE A 447 2.24 -11.08 12.54
N MET A 448 2.70 -9.84 12.60
CA MET A 448 2.09 -8.76 11.84
C MET A 448 2.69 -8.68 10.45
N GLY A 449 1.87 -8.83 9.42
CA GLY A 449 2.28 -8.58 8.04
C GLY A 449 2.10 -7.11 7.67
N PHE A 450 2.98 -6.54 6.85
CA PHE A 450 2.75 -5.27 6.15
C PHE A 450 3.16 -5.39 4.68
N VAL A 451 2.25 -5.05 3.79
CA VAL A 451 2.42 -5.15 2.35
C VAL A 451 2.10 -3.80 1.73
N VAL A 452 2.91 -3.37 0.77
CA VAL A 452 2.57 -2.21 -0.05
C VAL A 452 2.14 -2.60 -1.45
N ASP A 453 1.29 -1.76 -2.04
CA ASP A 453 0.77 -1.99 -3.37
C ASP A 453 0.50 -0.72 -4.17
N GLU A 454 0.38 -0.87 -5.48
CA GLU A 454 0.00 0.20 -6.39
C GLU A 454 -1.41 0.73 -6.12
N GLN A 455 -2.35 -0.12 -5.67
CA GLN A 455 -3.69 0.31 -5.26
C GLN A 455 -4.30 -0.63 -4.23
N ILE A 456 -4.59 -0.08 -3.06
CA ILE A 456 -5.29 -0.78 -1.98
C ILE A 456 -6.79 -0.46 -1.99
N SER A 457 -7.55 -1.21 -1.21
CA SER A 457 -9.02 -1.18 -1.16
C SER A 457 -9.59 0.05 -0.46
N MET A 458 -8.83 0.68 0.44
CA MET A 458 -9.29 1.80 1.25
C MET A 458 -8.18 2.83 1.49
N ARG A 459 -8.51 4.11 1.26
CA ARG A 459 -7.68 5.29 1.64
C ARG A 459 -6.19 5.14 1.26
N TRP A 460 -5.27 5.54 2.15
CA TRP A 460 -3.81 5.51 1.97
C TRP A 460 -3.12 4.32 2.67
N GLY A 461 -3.81 3.70 3.62
CA GLY A 461 -3.47 2.44 4.27
C GLY A 461 -4.70 1.91 4.99
N HIS A 462 -4.65 0.63 5.36
CA HIS A 462 -5.61 0.04 6.27
C HIS A 462 -5.04 -1.19 7.00
N SER A 463 -5.61 -1.44 8.17
CA SER A 463 -5.40 -2.66 8.95
C SER A 463 -5.77 -3.93 8.18
N GLY A 464 -5.15 -5.04 8.58
CA GLY A 464 -5.48 -6.36 8.08
C GLY A 464 -6.59 -7.00 8.90
N TRP A 465 -7.24 -8.02 8.36
CA TRP A 465 -7.99 -8.95 9.21
C TRP A 465 -7.01 -9.86 9.99
N SER A 466 -7.52 -10.57 10.99
CA SER A 466 -6.70 -11.51 11.77
C SER A 466 -5.96 -12.50 10.86
N GLY A 467 -4.64 -12.56 11.00
CA GLY A 467 -3.78 -13.40 10.18
C GLY A 467 -3.51 -12.90 8.76
N GLN A 468 -3.98 -11.71 8.37
CA GLN A 468 -3.68 -11.06 7.09
C GLN A 468 -2.76 -9.85 7.28
N PRO A 469 -1.95 -9.48 6.27
CA PRO A 469 -1.13 -8.29 6.35
C PRO A 469 -1.98 -7.02 6.38
N MET A 470 -1.43 -5.99 7.02
CA MET A 470 -1.82 -4.60 6.79
C MET A 470 -1.42 -4.19 5.37
N MET A 471 -2.20 -3.30 4.78
CA MET A 471 -1.97 -2.82 3.42
C MET A 471 -1.66 -1.33 3.43
N GLY A 472 -0.65 -0.92 2.66
CA GLY A 472 -0.32 0.48 2.42
C GLY A 472 -0.16 0.77 0.93
N HIS A 473 -0.34 2.02 0.51
CA HIS A 473 0.09 2.39 -0.83
C HIS A 473 1.62 2.31 -0.95
N LYS A 474 2.10 2.00 -2.14
CA LYS A 474 3.52 1.86 -2.49
C LYS A 474 4.45 2.93 -1.90
N PRO A 475 4.11 4.24 -1.87
CA PRO A 475 4.95 5.26 -1.26
C PRO A 475 5.26 5.03 0.23
N TRP A 476 4.41 4.30 0.96
CA TRP A 476 4.65 3.94 2.36
C TRP A 476 5.89 3.06 2.57
N GLU A 477 6.53 2.56 1.50
CA GLU A 477 7.88 1.99 1.57
C GLU A 477 8.89 2.93 2.25
N GLU A 478 8.68 4.25 2.18
CA GLU A 478 9.59 5.24 2.75
C GLU A 478 9.65 5.14 4.29
N TYR A 479 8.56 4.67 4.91
CA TYR A 479 8.43 4.46 6.35
C TYR A 479 9.29 3.30 6.87
N PHE A 480 9.96 2.59 5.97
CA PHE A 480 10.90 1.50 6.30
C PHE A 480 12.34 1.81 5.89
N ARG A 481 12.58 2.84 5.06
CA ARG A 481 13.93 3.14 4.55
C ARG A 481 14.46 4.53 4.89
N ASP A 482 13.60 5.47 5.27
CA ASP A 482 14.02 6.80 5.69
C ASP A 482 14.17 6.88 7.23
N MET A 483 15.41 6.73 7.69
CA MET A 483 15.70 6.75 9.13
C MET A 483 15.48 8.13 9.74
N LYS A 484 15.64 9.22 8.98
CA LYS A 484 15.38 10.58 9.47
C LYS A 484 13.89 10.79 9.67
N LEU A 485 13.08 10.31 8.74
CA LEU A 485 11.63 10.34 8.86
C LEU A 485 11.15 9.56 10.08
N ILE A 486 11.59 8.30 10.25
CA ILE A 486 11.23 7.46 11.41
C ILE A 486 11.65 8.15 12.72
N LYS A 487 12.91 8.57 12.84
CA LYS A 487 13.44 9.20 14.06
C LYS A 487 12.79 10.53 14.40
N SER A 488 12.21 11.22 13.42
CA SER A 488 11.52 12.49 13.65
C SER A 488 10.14 12.36 14.28
N GLY A 489 9.56 11.15 14.35
CA GLY A 489 8.18 10.94 14.83
C GLY A 489 7.11 11.63 13.99
N ARG A 490 7.44 12.16 12.81
CA ARG A 490 6.48 12.81 11.91
C ARG A 490 5.60 11.82 11.15
N TYR A 491 5.89 10.53 11.28
CA TYR A 491 5.23 9.48 10.53
C TYR A 491 4.57 8.53 11.53
N ASN A 492 3.23 8.60 11.57
CA ASN A 492 2.38 7.86 12.49
C ASN A 492 1.58 6.76 11.79
N SER A 493 1.61 6.66 10.45
CA SER A 493 0.63 5.88 9.69
C SER A 493 0.73 4.35 9.90
N ILE A 494 1.92 3.72 9.89
CA ILE A 494 2.05 2.29 10.25
C ILE A 494 1.73 2.11 11.75
N ILE A 495 2.06 3.04 12.65
CA ILE A 495 1.67 2.94 14.07
C ILE A 495 0.14 2.95 14.21
N HIS A 496 -0.54 3.82 13.46
CA HIS A 496 -1.99 3.93 13.37
C HIS A 496 -2.62 2.62 12.88
N GLU A 497 -2.07 1.99 11.84
CA GLU A 497 -2.55 0.70 11.34
C GLU A 497 -2.23 -0.48 12.28
N ILE A 498 -1.04 -0.51 12.90
CA ILE A 498 -0.71 -1.48 13.96
C ILE A 498 -1.72 -1.32 15.11
N GLY A 499 -2.04 -0.07 15.43
CA GLY A 499 -3.02 0.29 16.45
C GLY A 499 -4.41 -0.25 16.15
N HIS A 500 -4.86 -0.20 14.89
CA HIS A 500 -6.14 -0.79 14.47
C HIS A 500 -6.14 -2.31 14.62
N ASN A 501 -5.07 -2.98 14.20
CA ASN A 501 -4.92 -4.45 14.38
C ASN A 501 -4.97 -4.87 15.86
N LEU A 502 -4.44 -4.03 16.75
CA LEU A 502 -4.35 -4.28 18.19
C LEU A 502 -5.39 -3.49 19.01
N GLN A 503 -6.41 -2.96 18.34
CA GLN A 503 -7.39 -2.06 18.93
C GLN A 503 -8.32 -2.79 19.89
N LEU A 504 -8.56 -2.18 21.05
CA LEU A 504 -9.44 -2.75 22.06
C LEU A 504 -10.87 -2.28 21.88
N LYS A 505 -11.61 -2.89 20.94
CA LYS A 505 -13.00 -2.49 20.60
C LYS A 505 -13.96 -2.41 21.79
N MET A 506 -13.74 -3.24 22.82
CA MET A 506 -14.54 -3.22 24.05
C MET A 506 -14.33 -1.98 24.94
N LEU A 507 -13.31 -1.16 24.67
CA LEU A 507 -13.10 0.17 25.26
C LEU A 507 -13.06 1.27 24.18
N THR A 508 -13.61 0.99 23.01
CA THR A 508 -13.80 1.99 21.95
C THR A 508 -15.18 2.60 22.08
N PHE A 509 -15.22 3.89 22.40
CA PHE A 509 -16.44 4.69 22.46
C PHE A 509 -17.03 4.96 21.06
N VAL A 510 -18.25 5.50 21.03
CA VAL A 510 -18.89 5.98 19.81
C VAL A 510 -17.95 6.90 19.03
N ASN A 511 -17.89 6.72 17.70
CA ASN A 511 -16.96 7.38 16.78
C ASN A 511 -15.44 7.22 17.10
N GLY A 512 -15.07 6.38 18.08
CA GLY A 512 -13.69 6.21 18.54
C GLY A 512 -12.84 5.21 17.75
N GLY A 513 -13.34 4.74 16.61
CA GLY A 513 -12.67 3.76 15.74
C GLY A 513 -11.31 4.25 15.25
N GLU A 514 -11.21 5.53 14.92
CA GLU A 514 -9.99 6.23 14.47
C GLU A 514 -9.27 6.96 15.62
N VAL A 515 -9.62 6.62 16.87
CA VAL A 515 -9.10 7.29 18.06
C VAL A 515 -8.36 6.31 18.96
N THR A 516 -9.01 5.19 19.30
CA THR A 516 -8.43 4.25 20.27
C THR A 516 -7.30 3.39 19.69
N ASN A 517 -7.18 3.31 18.38
CA ASN A 517 -5.99 2.81 17.70
C ASN A 517 -4.78 3.75 17.85
N GLU A 518 -5.00 5.06 18.04
CA GLU A 518 -3.94 6.06 18.10
C GLU A 518 -3.36 6.28 19.51
N LEU A 519 -3.93 5.65 20.55
CA LEU A 519 -3.44 5.73 21.94
C LEU A 519 -1.95 5.41 22.08
N TYR A 520 -1.44 4.61 21.14
CA TYR A 520 -0.07 4.12 21.12
C TYR A 520 0.93 5.08 20.49
N ILE A 521 0.48 6.05 19.68
CA ILE A 521 1.37 7.04 19.04
C ILE A 521 2.16 7.86 20.07
N PRO A 522 1.52 8.55 21.03
CA PRO A 522 2.27 9.33 22.03
C PRO A 522 3.14 8.44 22.91
N LEU A 523 2.76 7.18 23.10
CA LEU A 523 3.54 6.19 23.84
C LEU A 523 4.86 5.84 23.11
N VAL A 524 4.77 5.50 21.82
CA VAL A 524 5.92 5.20 20.96
C VAL A 524 6.85 6.41 20.85
N HIS A 525 6.30 7.61 20.69
CA HIS A 525 7.08 8.85 20.64
C HIS A 525 7.90 9.03 21.92
N LYS A 526 7.25 8.90 23.08
CA LYS A 526 7.92 9.03 24.37
C LYS A 526 9.02 8.00 24.58
N TYR A 527 8.71 6.73 24.34
CA TYR A 527 9.55 5.63 24.85
C TYR A 527 10.49 5.00 23.81
N LEU A 528 10.17 5.07 22.51
CA LEU A 528 11.03 4.54 21.44
C LEU A 528 11.81 5.63 20.69
N LEU A 529 11.25 6.83 20.59
CA LEU A 529 11.87 7.95 19.86
C LEU A 529 12.44 9.05 20.77
N ASN A 530 12.17 8.98 22.08
CA ASN A 530 12.53 10.03 23.04
C ASN A 530 12.04 11.43 22.60
N ILE A 531 10.87 11.47 21.98
CA ILE A 531 10.17 12.69 21.59
C ILE A 531 9.19 13.02 22.71
N SER A 532 9.17 14.28 23.13
CA SER A 532 8.21 14.73 24.13
C SER A 532 6.79 14.46 23.63
N ALA A 533 6.06 13.68 24.42
CA ALA A 533 4.67 13.35 24.20
C ALA A 533 3.92 13.65 25.50
N TYR A 534 2.62 13.89 25.41
CA TYR A 534 1.79 14.30 26.55
C TYR A 534 2.12 15.70 27.11
N ASN A 535 2.81 16.56 26.36
CA ASN A 535 2.94 17.98 26.70
C ASN A 535 2.22 18.83 25.65
N PHE A 536 1.28 19.64 26.11
CA PHE A 536 0.48 20.56 25.30
C PHE A 536 1.34 21.54 24.50
N SER A 537 2.46 22.00 25.05
CA SER A 537 3.35 23.00 24.45
C SER A 537 4.26 22.49 23.32
N VAL A 538 4.27 21.18 23.05
CA VAL A 538 5.19 20.54 22.08
C VAL A 538 4.59 20.40 20.68
N LEU A 539 3.29 20.69 20.55
CA LEU A 539 2.60 20.64 19.27
C LEU A 539 2.81 21.98 18.51
N SER A 540 3.13 21.88 17.22
CA SER A 540 3.68 22.90 16.32
C SER A 540 2.75 24.11 16.04
N GLU A 541 3.09 24.93 15.04
CA GLU A 541 2.35 26.11 14.52
C GLU A 541 0.82 25.95 14.38
N THR A 542 0.30 24.71 14.37
CA THR A 542 -1.12 24.38 14.35
C THR A 542 -1.80 24.29 15.72
N TRP A 543 -1.06 24.48 16.82
CA TRP A 543 -1.55 24.36 18.20
C TRP A 543 -2.79 25.22 18.46
N GLN A 544 -2.80 26.47 17.99
CA GLN A 544 -3.95 27.37 18.19
C GLN A 544 -5.23 26.88 17.49
N VAL A 545 -5.10 26.32 16.29
CA VAL A 545 -6.24 25.72 15.56
C VAL A 545 -6.75 24.49 16.30
N TYR A 546 -5.83 23.68 16.81
CA TYR A 546 -6.12 22.50 17.60
C TYR A 546 -6.87 22.83 18.90
N ILE A 547 -6.38 23.81 19.68
CA ILE A 547 -7.07 24.30 20.89
C ILE A 547 -8.47 24.78 20.55
N GLY A 548 -8.62 25.56 19.47
CA GLY A 548 -9.91 26.04 19.02
C GLY A 548 -10.90 24.92 18.68
N ASN A 549 -10.44 23.82 18.08
CA ASN A 549 -11.29 22.65 17.81
C ASN A 549 -11.75 21.96 19.11
N LEU A 550 -10.82 21.76 20.05
CA LEU A 550 -11.12 21.11 21.33
C LEU A 550 -12.13 21.94 22.16
N VAL A 551 -11.92 23.25 22.24
CA VAL A 551 -12.84 24.17 22.91
C VAL A 551 -14.24 24.11 22.28
N ARG A 552 -14.34 24.16 20.95
CA ARG A 552 -15.62 24.01 20.24
C ARG A 552 -16.32 22.69 20.55
N GLN A 553 -15.57 21.59 20.67
CA GLN A 553 -16.14 20.30 21.05
C GLN A 553 -16.73 20.35 22.46
N TRP A 554 -16.01 20.93 23.42
CA TRP A 554 -16.51 21.10 24.79
C TRP A 554 -17.70 22.06 24.87
N GLU A 555 -17.74 23.12 24.06
CA GLU A 555 -18.87 24.06 24.03
C GLU A 555 -20.13 23.51 23.33
N SER A 556 -19.99 22.46 22.50
CA SER A 556 -21.12 21.87 21.77
C SER A 556 -22.20 21.27 22.68
N LYS A 557 -21.86 20.91 23.93
CA LYS A 557 -22.76 20.27 24.91
C LYS A 557 -23.39 18.95 24.45
N ILE A 558 -22.82 18.30 23.44
CA ILE A 558 -23.32 17.03 22.89
C ILE A 558 -22.24 15.96 23.02
N TYR A 559 -22.63 14.78 23.47
CA TYR A 559 -21.77 13.61 23.43
C TYR A 559 -21.69 13.04 22.02
N ILE A 560 -20.50 13.09 21.42
CA ILE A 560 -20.22 12.49 20.12
C ILE A 560 -19.05 11.50 20.16
N GLY A 561 -18.63 11.10 21.37
CA GLY A 561 -17.37 10.41 21.62
C GLY A 561 -16.24 11.37 22.02
N VAL A 562 -15.03 10.83 22.08
CA VAL A 562 -13.80 11.57 22.43
C VAL A 562 -12.74 11.38 21.36
N ASN A 563 -11.82 12.34 21.24
CA ASN A 563 -10.68 12.29 20.32
C ASN A 563 -9.41 11.82 21.06
N LEU A 564 -8.29 11.66 20.34
CA LEU A 564 -7.01 11.22 20.93
C LEU A 564 -6.58 12.13 22.09
N ASP A 565 -6.91 13.41 21.96
CA ASP A 565 -6.60 14.50 22.88
C ASP A 565 -7.11 14.22 24.30
N TYR A 566 -8.27 13.61 24.43
CA TYR A 566 -8.82 13.18 25.71
C TYR A 566 -7.84 12.29 26.48
N TYR A 567 -7.26 11.32 25.78
CA TYR A 567 -6.29 10.39 26.37
C TYR A 567 -4.92 11.04 26.56
N VAL A 568 -4.53 11.96 25.68
CA VAL A 568 -3.30 12.74 25.85
C VAL A 568 -3.38 13.64 27.08
N ILE A 569 -4.52 14.28 27.33
CA ILE A 569 -4.78 15.13 28.52
C ILE A 569 -4.75 14.28 29.80
N LEU A 570 -5.37 13.10 29.80
CA LEU A 570 -5.24 12.15 30.92
C LEU A 570 -3.79 11.74 31.14
N GLY A 571 -3.05 11.44 30.07
CA GLY A 571 -1.63 11.08 30.13
C GLY A 571 -0.72 12.25 30.54
N HIS A 572 -1.12 13.50 30.28
CA HIS A 572 -0.42 14.70 30.73
C HIS A 572 -0.53 14.85 32.25
N HIS A 573 -1.76 14.83 32.76
CA HIS A 573 -2.02 15.07 34.19
C HIS A 573 -1.66 13.88 35.08
N PHE A 574 -1.87 12.66 34.62
CA PHE A 574 -1.68 11.47 35.47
C PHE A 574 -0.59 10.53 34.95
N GLY A 575 0.07 10.85 33.85
CA GLY A 575 1.03 9.95 33.22
C GLY A 575 0.37 8.88 32.35
N PRO A 576 1.15 8.28 31.42
CA PRO A 576 0.64 7.24 30.51
C PRO A 576 0.19 5.97 31.27
N GLY A 577 0.63 5.76 32.51
CA GLY A 577 0.18 4.63 33.31
C GLY A 577 -1.34 4.60 33.50
N LEU A 578 -1.98 5.77 33.68
CA LEU A 578 -3.44 5.84 33.84
C LEU A 578 -4.17 5.28 32.63
N VAL A 579 -3.76 5.70 31.43
CA VAL A 579 -4.39 5.28 30.17
C VAL A 579 -4.06 3.82 29.84
N GLY A 580 -2.87 3.33 30.19
CA GLY A 580 -2.44 1.96 29.90
C GLY A 580 -2.98 0.89 30.86
N ASN A 581 -3.12 1.20 32.14
CA ASN A 581 -3.55 0.22 33.14
C ASN A 581 -4.99 -0.27 32.88
N ILE A 582 -5.87 0.58 32.35
CA ILE A 582 -7.29 0.25 32.12
C ILE A 582 -7.47 -0.78 30.99
N PRO A 583 -6.91 -0.60 29.77
CA PRO A 583 -6.90 -1.64 28.74
C PRO A 583 -6.23 -2.94 29.22
N SER A 584 -5.09 -2.82 29.91
CA SER A 584 -4.37 -3.99 30.43
C SER A 584 -5.21 -4.82 31.40
N ARG A 585 -5.88 -4.17 32.35
CA ARG A 585 -6.87 -4.80 33.23
C ARG A 585 -7.98 -5.47 32.44
N LYS A 586 -8.56 -4.74 31.47
CA LYS A 586 -9.70 -5.21 30.67
C LYS A 586 -9.39 -6.48 29.86
N MET A 587 -8.14 -6.71 29.50
CA MET A 587 -7.74 -7.96 28.82
C MET A 587 -7.85 -9.21 29.72
N THR A 588 -7.92 -9.05 31.04
CA THR A 588 -7.81 -10.17 32.00
C THR A 588 -9.02 -10.33 32.92
N ASP A 589 -9.89 -9.34 33.01
CA ASP A 589 -10.96 -9.32 34.02
C ASP A 589 -12.23 -10.11 33.65
N GLY A 590 -12.32 -10.60 32.41
CA GLY A 590 -13.48 -11.35 31.91
C GLY A 590 -14.78 -10.54 31.77
N VAL A 591 -14.78 -9.23 32.05
CA VAL A 591 -15.98 -8.39 31.99
C VAL A 591 -16.39 -8.19 30.53
N ILE A 592 -17.67 -8.39 30.20
CA ILE A 592 -18.17 -8.14 28.85
C ILE A 592 -18.84 -6.75 28.84
N LEU A 593 -18.41 -5.89 27.90
CA LEU A 593 -18.95 -4.54 27.71
C LEU A 593 -19.57 -4.48 26.31
N LYS A 594 -20.90 -4.46 26.23
CA LYS A 594 -21.64 -4.43 24.96
C LYS A 594 -22.13 -3.02 24.66
N GLU A 595 -22.76 -2.40 25.66
CA GLU A 595 -23.41 -1.11 25.51
C GLU A 595 -22.45 0.04 25.79
N GLU A 596 -22.71 1.18 25.16
CA GLU A 596 -21.87 2.37 25.33
C GLU A 596 -21.82 2.83 26.80
N SER A 597 -22.94 2.80 27.51
CA SER A 597 -22.98 3.20 28.92
C SER A 597 -22.16 2.27 29.83
N GLU A 598 -22.04 0.98 29.48
CA GLU A 598 -21.17 0.03 30.20
C GLU A 598 -19.70 0.36 30.00
N LYS A 599 -19.29 0.68 28.77
CA LYS A 599 -17.91 1.12 28.47
C LYS A 599 -17.56 2.40 29.22
N ILE A 600 -18.47 3.37 29.20
CA ILE A 600 -18.31 4.65 29.89
C ILE A 600 -18.19 4.45 31.40
N HIS A 601 -19.12 3.70 31.99
CA HIS A 601 -19.08 3.36 33.41
C HIS A 601 -17.75 2.69 33.78
N TYR A 602 -17.37 1.66 33.04
CA TYR A 602 -16.13 0.91 33.26
C TYR A 602 -14.91 1.83 33.21
N TRP A 603 -14.79 2.62 32.14
CA TRP A 603 -13.66 3.51 31.94
C TRP A 603 -13.55 4.57 33.03
N ILE A 604 -14.64 5.30 33.33
CA ILE A 604 -14.63 6.37 34.33
C ILE A 604 -14.34 5.82 35.72
N LYS A 605 -14.94 4.68 36.08
CA LYS A 605 -14.70 4.02 37.37
C LYS A 605 -13.21 3.69 37.52
N TRP A 606 -12.62 3.00 36.55
CA TRP A 606 -11.22 2.58 36.66
C TRP A 606 -10.24 3.73 36.51
N ALA A 607 -10.50 4.72 35.66
CA ALA A 607 -9.69 5.92 35.60
C ALA A 607 -9.68 6.67 36.94
N SER A 608 -10.84 6.73 37.61
CA SER A 608 -10.94 7.39 38.93
C SER A 608 -10.19 6.60 40.01
N LEU A 609 -10.40 5.28 40.07
CA LEU A 609 -9.71 4.41 41.04
C LEU A 609 -8.19 4.36 40.84
N GLU A 610 -7.71 4.28 39.60
CA GLU A 610 -6.27 4.21 39.30
C GLU A 610 -5.57 5.57 39.51
N SER A 611 -6.26 6.69 39.28
CA SER A 611 -5.71 8.03 39.58
C SER A 611 -5.76 8.38 41.07
N GLY A 612 -6.68 7.78 41.82
CA GLY A 612 -6.98 8.14 43.21
C GLY A 612 -7.88 9.38 43.34
N TYR A 613 -8.49 9.85 42.26
CA TYR A 613 -9.38 11.01 42.24
C TYR A 613 -10.73 10.68 41.61
N ASP A 614 -11.78 11.34 42.06
CA ASP A 614 -13.07 11.35 41.37
C ASP A 614 -12.96 12.20 40.10
N LEU A 615 -12.82 11.52 38.96
CA LEU A 615 -12.68 12.16 37.65
C LEU A 615 -14.02 12.45 36.97
N VAL A 616 -15.17 12.18 37.61
CA VAL A 616 -16.49 12.48 37.01
C VAL A 616 -16.57 13.92 36.50
N PRO A 617 -16.13 14.95 37.25
CA PRO A 617 -16.13 16.33 36.77
C PRO A 617 -15.27 16.55 35.52
N PHE A 618 -14.07 15.97 35.44
CA PHE A 618 -13.25 16.01 34.22
C PHE A 618 -13.99 15.39 33.01
N HIS A 619 -14.65 14.25 33.20
CA HIS A 619 -15.38 13.58 32.13
C HIS A 619 -16.61 14.35 31.65
N ARG A 620 -17.20 15.22 32.49
CA ARG A 620 -18.29 16.11 32.08
C ARG A 620 -17.87 17.14 31.02
N LEU A 621 -16.58 17.50 30.95
CA LEU A 621 -16.07 18.35 29.85
C LEU A 621 -16.31 17.74 28.47
N TRP A 622 -16.31 16.41 28.42
CA TRP A 622 -16.50 15.62 27.20
C TRP A 622 -17.95 15.14 27.02
N HIS A 623 -18.86 15.64 27.85
CA HIS A 623 -20.29 15.35 27.81
C HIS A 623 -20.65 13.87 27.93
N PHE A 624 -19.78 13.05 28.53
CA PHE A 624 -20.10 11.63 28.75
C PHE A 624 -21.50 11.49 29.42
N PRO A 625 -22.38 10.59 28.94
CA PRO A 625 -23.64 10.28 29.60
C PRO A 625 -23.39 9.49 30.90
N ILE A 626 -23.03 10.20 31.96
CA ILE A 626 -22.64 9.62 33.26
C ILE A 626 -23.90 9.22 34.06
N GLU A 627 -24.06 7.91 34.27
CA GLU A 627 -25.12 7.34 35.10
C GLU A 627 -24.81 7.46 36.60
N ARG A 628 -25.86 7.36 37.42
CA ARG A 628 -25.75 7.44 38.90
C ARG A 628 -24.78 6.41 39.47
N ARG A 629 -24.79 5.17 38.95
CA ARG A 629 -23.86 4.10 39.37
C ARG A 629 -22.37 4.47 39.21
N THR A 630 -22.04 5.32 38.23
CA THR A 630 -20.66 5.79 38.01
C THR A 630 -20.28 6.81 39.06
N ILE A 631 -21.19 7.74 39.37
CA ILE A 631 -21.01 8.73 40.45
C ILE A 631 -20.84 8.01 41.79
N ASP A 632 -21.71 7.07 42.11
CA ASP A 632 -21.65 6.35 43.39
C ASP A 632 -20.35 5.55 43.54
N ALA A 633 -19.80 5.03 42.44
CA ALA A 633 -18.55 4.29 42.42
C ALA A 633 -17.30 5.16 42.66
N THR A 634 -17.36 6.47 42.41
CA THR A 634 -16.19 7.37 42.50
C THR A 634 -16.33 8.45 43.56
N GLN A 635 -17.55 8.73 44.05
CA GLN A 635 -17.83 9.90 44.87
C GLN A 635 -17.08 9.94 46.22
N HIS A 636 -16.58 8.80 46.70
CA HIS A 636 -15.78 8.73 47.92
C HIS A 636 -14.33 9.23 47.72
N LEU A 637 -13.89 9.41 46.47
CA LEU A 637 -12.56 9.92 46.13
C LEU A 637 -12.53 11.45 46.12
N PRO A 638 -11.35 12.06 46.36
CA PRO A 638 -11.14 13.50 46.20
C PRO A 638 -11.46 13.96 44.78
N CYS A 639 -12.19 15.07 44.61
CA CYS A 639 -12.53 15.56 43.27
C CYS A 639 -11.31 16.13 42.52
N PHE A 640 -11.25 15.96 41.20
CA PHE A 640 -10.27 16.62 40.35
C PHE A 640 -10.87 17.20 39.05
N VAL A 641 -10.49 18.44 38.72
CA VAL A 641 -10.70 19.09 37.42
C VAL A 641 -9.46 19.95 37.15
N PRO A 642 -8.75 19.78 36.03
CA PRO A 642 -7.52 20.52 35.80
C PRO A 642 -7.75 22.04 35.67
N GLU A 643 -6.74 22.81 36.05
CA GLU A 643 -6.61 24.23 35.73
C GLU A 643 -5.34 24.43 34.89
N ASP A 644 -5.54 24.47 33.58
CA ASP A 644 -4.50 24.50 32.55
C ASP A 644 -4.92 25.45 31.41
N GLU A 645 -4.03 25.62 30.41
CA GLU A 645 -4.31 26.51 29.27
C GLU A 645 -5.63 26.18 28.56
N LEU A 646 -6.06 24.91 28.56
CA LEU A 646 -7.28 24.45 27.90
C LEU A 646 -8.52 24.89 28.67
N THR A 647 -8.57 24.53 29.95
CA THR A 647 -9.73 24.79 30.82
C THR A 647 -9.92 26.28 31.10
N LEU A 648 -8.84 27.07 31.06
CA LEU A 648 -8.90 28.54 31.10
C LEU A 648 -9.61 29.15 29.88
N ARG A 649 -9.76 28.44 28.75
CA ARG A 649 -10.54 28.91 27.59
C ARG A 649 -12.04 28.74 27.74
N VAL A 650 -12.50 27.94 28.70
CA VAL A 650 -13.94 27.62 28.90
C VAL A 650 -14.37 27.84 30.36
N PRO A 651 -14.10 29.01 30.97
CA PRO A 651 -14.30 29.23 32.41
C PRO A 651 -15.75 29.02 32.87
N ASN A 652 -16.74 29.40 32.05
CA ASN A 652 -18.16 29.21 32.37
C ASN A 652 -18.52 27.73 32.47
N LEU A 653 -18.05 26.90 31.52
CA LEU A 653 -18.28 25.46 31.54
C LEU A 653 -17.62 24.80 32.76
N ILE A 654 -16.42 25.25 33.12
CA ILE A 654 -15.72 24.77 34.33
C ILE A 654 -16.52 25.12 35.58
N ASN A 655 -17.01 26.36 35.71
CA ASN A 655 -17.81 26.78 36.85
C ASN A 655 -19.12 25.98 36.96
N ASP A 656 -19.79 25.71 35.84
CA ASP A 656 -20.99 24.86 35.79
C ASP A 656 -20.68 23.44 36.29
N ILE A 657 -19.58 22.84 35.82
CA ILE A 657 -19.15 21.49 36.22
C ILE A 657 -18.80 21.44 37.72
N LEU A 658 -18.06 22.43 38.23
CA LEU A 658 -17.71 22.52 39.64
C LEU A 658 -18.96 22.66 40.51
N THR A 659 -19.90 23.53 40.11
CA THR A 659 -21.18 23.72 40.79
C THR A 659 -21.99 22.43 40.83
N GLN A 660 -22.08 21.72 39.69
CA GLN A 660 -22.78 20.43 39.60
C GLN A 660 -22.10 19.33 40.44
N SER A 661 -20.78 19.40 40.62
CA SER A 661 -20.05 18.41 41.43
C SER A 661 -20.35 18.55 42.92
N GLY A 662 -20.64 19.76 43.39
CA GLY A 662 -20.84 20.07 44.81
C GLY A 662 -19.60 19.82 45.69
N LYS A 663 -18.41 19.65 45.08
CA LYS A 663 -17.16 19.31 45.77
C LYS A 663 -16.10 20.38 45.55
N ASN A 664 -15.20 20.50 46.53
CA ASN A 664 -13.95 21.23 46.34
C ASN A 664 -12.98 20.33 45.56
N CYS A 665 -12.70 20.69 44.31
CA CYS A 665 -11.87 19.91 43.41
C CYS A 665 -10.42 20.36 43.42
N TYR A 666 -9.50 19.39 43.45
CA TYR A 666 -8.09 19.63 43.16
C TYR A 666 -7.93 20.09 41.71
N ARG A 667 -7.03 21.04 41.51
CA ARG A 667 -6.83 21.75 40.24
C ARG A 667 -5.45 21.50 39.60
N GLN A 668 -4.47 21.14 40.42
CA GLN A 668 -3.06 20.95 40.05
C GLN A 668 -2.42 19.88 40.95
N ASN A 669 -1.15 19.51 40.68
CA ASN A 669 -0.32 18.62 41.50
C ASN A 669 -0.93 17.23 41.73
N THR A 670 -1.27 16.57 40.63
CA THR A 670 -1.75 15.19 40.61
C THR A 670 -0.64 14.18 40.84
N ASN A 671 -1.02 13.01 41.35
CA ASN A 671 -0.12 11.87 41.43
C ASN A 671 0.06 11.23 40.05
N MET A 672 1.32 11.05 39.64
CA MET A 672 1.65 10.35 38.41
C MET A 672 1.42 8.84 38.59
N VAL A 673 0.44 8.31 37.87
CA VAL A 673 0.12 6.90 37.78
C VAL A 673 1.23 6.19 37.00
N LYS A 674 1.87 5.23 37.66
CA LYS A 674 2.84 4.33 37.03
C LYS A 674 2.08 3.24 36.28
N PHE A 675 2.60 2.86 35.12
CA PHE A 675 2.09 1.69 34.42
C PHE A 675 2.45 0.43 35.22
N ASN A 676 1.47 -0.44 35.46
CA ASN A 676 1.62 -1.63 36.31
C ASN A 676 2.42 -2.74 35.62
N GLY A 677 2.44 -2.76 34.28
CA GLY A 677 3.19 -3.73 33.49
C GLY A 677 4.62 -3.30 33.15
N ASN A 678 5.37 -4.21 32.54
CA ASN A 678 6.67 -3.88 31.95
C ASN A 678 6.49 -3.48 30.47
N ILE A 679 6.40 -2.18 30.21
CA ILE A 679 6.29 -1.64 28.85
C ILE A 679 7.50 -1.99 27.96
N PHE A 680 8.67 -2.21 28.55
CA PHE A 680 9.92 -2.51 27.85
C PHE A 680 10.18 -4.02 27.69
N ARG A 681 9.26 -4.90 28.08
CA ARG A 681 9.42 -6.35 27.93
C ARG A 681 9.69 -6.70 26.46
N GLY A 682 10.82 -7.37 26.21
CA GLY A 682 11.21 -7.84 24.89
C GLY A 682 11.64 -6.76 23.89
N ILE A 683 11.68 -5.49 24.30
CA ILE A 683 12.19 -4.41 23.45
C ILE A 683 13.67 -4.65 23.19
N ASN A 684 14.08 -4.57 21.92
CA ASN A 684 15.42 -4.90 21.42
C ASN A 684 15.86 -6.36 21.61
N SER A 685 15.00 -7.25 22.13
CA SER A 685 15.25 -8.69 22.11
C SER A 685 14.75 -9.29 20.81
N VAL A 686 15.28 -10.45 20.44
CA VAL A 686 14.91 -11.17 19.22
C VAL A 686 14.77 -12.65 19.56
N ASP A 687 13.70 -13.28 19.09
CA ASP A 687 13.43 -14.69 19.31
C ASP A 687 14.33 -15.60 18.46
N LYS A 688 14.27 -16.90 18.73
CA LYS A 688 15.03 -17.90 17.97
C LYS A 688 14.57 -17.94 16.50
N GLN A 689 15.55 -18.04 15.60
CA GLN A 689 15.30 -18.32 14.19
C GLN A 689 14.49 -19.62 14.02
N PHE A 690 13.57 -19.61 13.06
CA PHE A 690 12.75 -20.78 12.73
C PHE A 690 12.67 -21.09 11.23
N ILE A 691 13.33 -20.32 10.37
CA ILE A 691 13.36 -20.51 8.91
C ILE A 691 14.79 -20.83 8.48
N PHE A 692 15.03 -21.98 7.88
CA PHE A 692 16.38 -22.46 7.54
C PHE A 692 16.49 -22.82 6.06
N PHE A 693 17.48 -22.27 5.36
CA PHE A 693 17.77 -22.60 3.97
C PHE A 693 18.84 -23.68 3.85
N GLN A 694 18.60 -24.64 2.97
CA GLN A 694 19.52 -25.74 2.68
C GLN A 694 19.66 -25.95 1.16
N PRO A 695 20.78 -26.51 0.69
CA PRO A 695 20.86 -27.06 -0.66
C PRO A 695 19.76 -28.10 -0.88
N VAL A 696 19.38 -28.35 -2.13
CA VAL A 696 18.45 -29.43 -2.47
C VAL A 696 19.00 -30.76 -1.93
N PRO A 697 18.23 -31.52 -1.13
CA PRO A 697 18.66 -32.84 -0.69
C PRO A 697 19.03 -33.70 -1.89
N ARG A 698 20.19 -34.38 -1.86
CA ARG A 698 20.50 -35.39 -2.89
C ARG A 698 19.42 -36.46 -2.80
N GLN A 699 18.72 -36.73 -3.91
CA GLN A 699 17.82 -37.88 -3.99
C GLN A 699 18.65 -39.13 -3.65
N LYS A 700 18.22 -39.85 -2.62
CA LYS A 700 18.80 -41.15 -2.26
C LYS A 700 18.24 -42.23 -3.16
#